data_AF-A0A2G5C322-F1
#
_entry.id   AF-A0A2G5C322-F1
#
_cell.length_a   1.000
_cell.length_b   1.000
_cell.length_c   1.000
_cell.angle_alpha   90.00
_cell.angle_beta   90.00
_cell.angle_gamma   90.00
#
_symmetry.space_group_name_H-M   'P 1'
#
loop_
_entity.id
_entity.type
_entity.pdbx_description
1 polymer ?
#
loop_
_entity_poly.entity_id
_entity_poly.type
_entity_poly.pdbx_seq_one_letter_code
_entity_poly.pdbx_strand_id
1 'polypeptide(L)'
;MGCDLLYLNEAAKRVTNVSNLDISFVFYILLSCHFPHLNIRDIKPSAKFDLSELPRFYLRPAFSDDHQKREWHTFTKFLQQNDRVARVVEETYVFYILSPDLGTQFVDAIVFYQIGKENKCNISDDAIVEVSTACMKCGTSAPLAVDATTCAITFEGSGESVDEYSRKKDSKTSAANHSPDHIHAPTAGQHHAFEAKESDFRKQYDTVEKNHVRADPSYLRTLGQTHSGWVFGAIAELIDNSRDAKATKLDIFIQSLMKDGKHIPMLSVIDDGHGMSHQEIVRMLSLGRKAPDADDPDHIGRFGIGFKTGSMKIGQDVIVLTQTTKSRSIGFLSQSLNEGKDMLEIPIVSYCRQGPMMEFDTSVQTKATAEYNLKTIKEFSGFNEYYIGELFANKGIGTQIYIWNLDEWGSDYCLEWMDGKDTSQGDICIRSKRIRRRPGQITQKVPLDYSLRSYLEVIFLEPRMKIYVQNSLVKSRPLAKSLNKTSIIKGEIMKKSVQLTLGRSQLEWEQMNSGIFLYWHGRLIEAYKRVGGMVHNADIGRGVIGVIDVTDLMNDGKDVWVHNDKQGFQDCEVYAKLEDWLGHRTDEYLDKHFDSLRVKKCNASYKPDDEWVQCDKCRKWRILSSGYDSKNLPLEWFCYMPPFCGKCENPEQQQDRDVITVGAKRSRCDSKEKPALKDDSDCSSQTQEEVVRPALKRLKRGQLKKKVKEGSL
;
A
#
# COMPACT_ATOMS: atom_id res chain seq x y z
N MET A 1 -23.51 -12.77 14.22
CA MET A 1 -22.09 -13.05 14.54
C MET A 1 -21.65 -14.15 13.58
N GLY A 2 -20.51 -13.99 12.90
CA GLY A 2 -20.17 -14.82 11.74
C GLY A 2 -18.79 -14.49 11.16
N CYS A 3 -17.78 -14.55 12.04
CA CYS A 3 -16.35 -14.46 11.74
C CYS A 3 -15.70 -15.76 12.24
N ASP A 4 -14.59 -16.25 11.69
CA ASP A 4 -13.93 -15.92 10.42
C ASP A 4 -13.28 -17.21 9.89
N LEU A 5 -13.19 -17.37 8.57
CA LEU A 5 -12.63 -18.57 7.93
C LEU A 5 -11.66 -18.11 6.83
N LEU A 6 -10.35 -18.03 7.15
CA LEU A 6 -9.29 -17.73 6.17
C LEU A 6 -7.83 -17.92 6.67
N TYR A 7 -7.55 -17.78 7.98
CA TYR A 7 -6.17 -17.62 8.48
C TYR A 7 -5.24 -18.86 8.44
N LEU A 8 -5.76 -20.08 8.21
CA LEU A 8 -4.94 -21.30 8.15
C LEU A 8 -4.44 -21.66 6.73
N ASN A 9 -5.19 -21.25 5.69
CA ASN A 9 -4.94 -21.68 4.32
C ASN A 9 -3.67 -21.08 3.69
N GLU A 10 -3.18 -19.97 4.24
CA GLU A 10 -1.99 -19.25 3.75
C GLU A 10 -0.68 -19.72 4.40
N ALA A 11 -0.76 -20.34 5.59
CA ALA A 11 0.39 -20.99 6.24
C ALA A 11 0.73 -22.33 5.57
N ALA A 12 -0.27 -23.19 5.33
CA ALA A 12 -0.07 -24.51 4.72
C ALA A 12 0.62 -24.43 3.34
N LYS A 13 0.28 -23.41 2.53
CA LYS A 13 0.84 -23.17 1.20
C LYS A 13 2.31 -22.74 1.18
N ARG A 14 2.93 -22.43 2.33
CA ARG A 14 4.37 -22.14 2.43
C ARG A 14 5.22 -23.37 2.71
N VAL A 15 4.61 -24.52 3.03
CA VAL A 15 5.31 -25.74 3.47
C VAL A 15 5.51 -26.75 2.32
N THR A 16 4.75 -26.63 1.22
CA THR A 16 4.75 -27.61 0.11
C THR A 16 6.00 -27.61 -0.78
N ASN A 17 7.03 -26.81 -0.50
CA ASN A 17 8.14 -26.58 -1.43
C ASN A 17 9.53 -26.47 -0.79
N VAL A 18 9.76 -27.10 0.38
CA VAL A 18 11.11 -27.24 0.96
C VAL A 18 11.29 -28.62 1.58
N SER A 19 12.13 -29.45 0.97
CA SER A 19 12.74 -30.59 1.65
C SER A 19 14.01 -30.15 2.38
N ASN A 20 14.26 -30.72 3.56
CA ASN A 20 15.51 -30.58 4.33
C ASN A 20 15.89 -29.14 4.79
N LEU A 21 14.93 -28.37 5.29
CA LEU A 21 15.24 -27.25 6.21
C LEU A 21 14.56 -27.46 7.57
N ASP A 22 15.23 -26.98 8.61
CA ASP A 22 14.92 -27.32 10.00
C ASP A 22 13.61 -26.66 10.46
N ILE A 23 12.62 -27.50 10.77
CA ILE A 23 11.24 -27.12 11.12
C ILE A 23 11.19 -26.24 12.38
N SER A 24 12.24 -26.29 13.22
CA SER A 24 12.38 -25.47 14.44
C SER A 24 12.34 -23.96 14.20
N PHE A 25 12.69 -23.45 13.01
CA PHE A 25 12.81 -22.01 12.76
C PHE A 25 11.56 -21.32 12.20
N VAL A 26 10.57 -22.08 11.70
CA VAL A 26 9.46 -21.51 10.89
C VAL A 26 8.21 -21.17 11.73
N PHE A 27 8.01 -21.84 12.87
CA PHE A 27 6.79 -21.71 13.68
C PHE A 27 6.82 -20.65 14.80
N TYR A 28 7.73 -19.67 14.72
CA TYR A 28 7.74 -18.50 15.63
C TYR A 28 6.66 -17.44 15.31
N ILE A 29 5.81 -17.67 14.31
CA ILE A 29 4.82 -16.70 13.82
C ILE A 29 3.44 -16.92 14.46
N LEU A 30 3.22 -16.20 15.55
CA LEU A 30 1.94 -15.64 16.02
C LEU A 30 0.64 -16.38 15.62
N LEU A 31 0.40 -17.56 16.22
CA LEU A 31 -0.94 -18.16 16.22
C LEU A 31 -1.85 -17.39 17.20
N SER A 32 -2.74 -16.56 16.64
CA SER A 32 -3.86 -15.95 17.37
C SER A 32 -4.74 -17.04 17.99
N CYS A 33 -5.17 -16.87 19.24
CA CYS A 33 -5.72 -17.96 20.06
C CYS A 33 -7.20 -18.32 19.75
N HIS A 34 -7.50 -18.68 18.50
CA HIS A 34 -8.76 -19.28 18.07
C HIS A 34 -8.47 -20.51 17.20
N PHE A 35 -8.76 -21.71 17.72
CA PHE A 35 -8.92 -22.93 16.92
C PHE A 35 -10.42 -23.08 16.58
N PRO A 36 -10.91 -22.74 15.38
CA PRO A 36 -12.36 -22.67 15.12
C PRO A 36 -13.07 -24.03 15.11
N HIS A 37 -12.32 -25.12 15.17
CA HIS A 37 -12.78 -26.48 14.90
C HIS A 37 -12.38 -27.53 15.96
N LEU A 38 -11.77 -27.13 17.08
CA LEU A 38 -11.45 -28.08 18.16
C LEU A 38 -12.72 -28.47 18.93
N ASN A 39 -13.30 -29.64 18.64
CA ASN A 39 -14.41 -30.17 19.40
C ASN A 39 -13.90 -30.83 20.70
N ILE A 40 -14.68 -30.79 21.78
CA ILE A 40 -14.33 -31.50 23.02
C ILE A 40 -14.20 -33.03 22.82
N ARG A 41 -14.82 -33.57 21.75
CA ARG A 41 -14.71 -34.98 21.33
C ARG A 41 -13.35 -35.34 20.71
N ASP A 42 -12.57 -34.35 20.27
CA ASP A 42 -11.24 -34.54 19.67
C ASP A 42 -10.12 -34.51 20.71
N ILE A 43 -10.46 -34.17 21.96
CA ILE A 43 -9.56 -34.26 23.11
C ILE A 43 -9.66 -35.67 23.71
N LYS A 44 -8.62 -36.48 23.52
CA LYS A 44 -8.60 -37.92 23.87
C LYS A 44 -7.41 -38.23 24.80
N PRO A 45 -7.48 -39.30 25.62
CA PRO A 45 -6.34 -39.70 26.46
C PRO A 45 -5.08 -39.95 25.63
N SER A 46 -3.90 -39.60 26.16
CA SER A 46 -2.62 -39.69 25.45
C SER A 46 -2.33 -41.09 24.92
N ALA A 47 -2.62 -42.12 25.73
CA ALA A 47 -2.50 -43.53 25.38
C ALA A 47 -3.35 -44.01 24.17
N LYS A 48 -4.13 -43.13 23.51
CA LYS A 48 -4.77 -43.40 22.21
C LYS A 48 -3.95 -42.92 20.99
N PHE A 49 -2.78 -42.33 21.20
CA PHE A 49 -1.91 -41.83 20.16
C PHE A 49 -0.48 -42.33 20.37
N ASP A 50 0.05 -43.07 19.40
CA ASP A 50 1.49 -43.24 19.31
C ASP A 50 2.07 -41.99 18.65
N LEU A 51 2.93 -41.29 19.39
CA LEU A 51 3.57 -40.04 18.99
C LEU A 51 5.10 -40.18 18.90
N SER A 52 5.63 -41.38 19.17
CA SER A 52 7.08 -41.62 19.32
C SER A 52 7.89 -41.31 18.06
N GLU A 53 7.36 -41.72 16.90
CA GLU A 53 7.97 -41.53 15.58
C GLU A 53 7.48 -40.26 14.84
N LEU A 54 6.71 -39.37 15.49
CA LEU A 54 6.19 -38.16 14.85
C LEU A 54 7.11 -36.94 15.07
N PRO A 55 7.33 -36.09 14.06
CA PRO A 55 8.03 -34.82 14.22
C PRO A 55 7.24 -33.87 15.14
N ARG A 56 7.97 -33.12 15.97
CA ARG A 56 7.39 -32.20 16.97
C ARG A 56 8.02 -30.81 16.93
N PHE A 57 7.23 -29.81 17.34
CA PHE A 57 7.66 -28.43 17.57
C PHE A 57 7.02 -27.86 18.85
N TYR A 58 7.50 -26.70 19.30
CA TYR A 58 6.91 -25.96 20.42
C TYR A 58 6.04 -24.82 19.88
N LEU A 59 4.78 -24.78 20.31
CA LEU A 59 3.80 -23.76 19.96
C LEU A 59 3.76 -22.68 21.04
N ARG A 60 4.37 -21.52 20.76
CA ARG A 60 4.20 -20.31 21.54
C ARG A 60 2.99 -19.50 21.02
N PRO A 61 1.92 -19.30 21.80
CA PRO A 61 0.73 -18.60 21.33
C PRO A 61 0.92 -17.08 21.29
N ALA A 62 0.16 -16.41 20.42
CA ALA A 62 -0.03 -14.97 20.47
C ALA A 62 -1.37 -14.65 21.13
N PHE A 63 -1.32 -13.95 22.27
CA PHE A 63 -2.51 -13.45 22.96
C PHE A 63 -2.77 -12.01 22.52
N SER A 64 -3.93 -11.72 21.91
CA SER A 64 -4.32 -10.33 21.63
C SER A 64 -4.81 -9.60 22.88
N ASP A 65 -5.18 -10.35 23.93
CA ASP A 65 -5.73 -9.84 25.19
C ASP A 65 -5.48 -10.83 26.36
N ASP A 66 -5.69 -10.36 27.59
CA ASP A 66 -5.51 -11.19 28.80
C ASP A 66 -6.60 -12.27 29.00
N HIS A 67 -7.73 -12.24 28.28
CA HIS A 67 -8.72 -13.32 28.32
C HIS A 67 -8.25 -14.53 27.52
N GLN A 68 -7.76 -14.34 26.29
CA GLN A 68 -7.11 -15.40 25.50
C GLN A 68 -5.99 -16.09 26.28
N LYS A 69 -5.17 -15.31 27.01
CA LYS A 69 -4.10 -15.81 27.87
C LYS A 69 -4.61 -16.68 29.04
N ARG A 70 -5.76 -16.32 29.64
CA ARG A 70 -6.42 -17.13 30.68
C ARG A 70 -7.06 -18.40 30.12
N GLU A 71 -7.72 -18.32 28.96
CA GLU A 71 -8.30 -19.49 28.28
C GLU A 71 -7.20 -20.48 27.89
N TRP A 72 -6.10 -20.01 27.31
CA TRP A 72 -4.97 -20.86 26.94
C TRP A 72 -4.33 -21.57 28.14
N HIS A 73 -4.12 -20.85 29.24
CA HIS A 73 -3.60 -21.44 30.47
C HIS A 73 -4.59 -22.46 31.06
N THR A 74 -5.90 -22.22 30.96
CA THR A 74 -6.93 -23.16 31.40
C THR A 74 -6.97 -24.41 30.53
N PHE A 75 -6.87 -24.27 29.21
CA PHE A 75 -6.81 -25.36 28.24
C PHE A 75 -5.56 -26.25 28.40
N THR A 76 -4.36 -25.65 28.42
CA THR A 76 -3.11 -26.40 28.61
C THR A 76 -3.05 -27.10 29.96
N LYS A 77 -3.52 -26.45 31.03
CA LYS A 77 -3.65 -27.06 32.36
C LYS A 77 -4.66 -28.21 32.37
N PHE A 78 -5.79 -28.08 31.68
CA PHE A 78 -6.77 -29.16 31.52
C PHE A 78 -6.15 -30.38 30.80
N LEU A 79 -5.37 -30.17 29.73
CA LEU A 79 -4.66 -31.25 29.04
C LEU A 79 -3.68 -31.99 29.98
N GLN A 80 -2.88 -31.23 30.74
CA GLN A 80 -1.90 -31.76 31.69
C GLN A 80 -2.57 -32.56 32.82
N GLN A 81 -3.61 -32.00 33.45
CA GLN A 81 -4.27 -32.60 34.61
C GLN A 81 -5.10 -33.85 34.31
N ASN A 82 -5.44 -34.08 33.04
CA ASN A 82 -6.32 -35.18 32.63
C ASN A 82 -5.63 -36.18 31.68
N ASP A 83 -4.32 -36.05 31.48
CA ASP A 83 -3.53 -36.85 30.54
C ASP A 83 -4.20 -36.90 29.14
N ARG A 84 -4.38 -35.72 28.55
CA ARG A 84 -5.11 -35.54 27.28
C ARG A 84 -4.26 -34.91 26.19
N VAL A 85 -4.55 -35.31 24.97
CA VAL A 85 -4.02 -34.76 23.73
C VAL A 85 -5.19 -34.19 22.93
N ALA A 86 -5.07 -32.95 22.48
CA ALA A 86 -6.04 -32.31 21.60
C ALA A 86 -5.63 -32.52 20.14
N ARG A 87 -6.44 -33.25 19.37
CA ARG A 87 -6.19 -33.49 17.95
C ARG A 87 -6.87 -32.44 17.08
N VAL A 88 -6.13 -31.81 16.17
CA VAL A 88 -6.64 -30.87 15.16
C VAL A 88 -6.32 -31.44 13.77
N VAL A 89 -7.25 -31.34 12.82
CA VAL A 89 -7.09 -31.82 11.44
C VAL A 89 -7.35 -30.65 10.50
N GLU A 90 -6.37 -30.32 9.67
CA GLU A 90 -6.40 -29.15 8.76
C GLU A 90 -5.86 -29.56 7.38
N GLU A 91 -6.77 -29.69 6.41
CA GLU A 91 -6.54 -30.16 5.02
C GLU A 91 -5.67 -31.43 4.88
N THR A 92 -4.35 -31.29 4.92
CA THR A 92 -3.35 -32.36 4.73
C THR A 92 -2.52 -32.67 5.99
N TYR A 93 -2.75 -31.96 7.09
CA TYR A 93 -2.01 -32.10 8.35
C TYR A 93 -2.92 -32.55 9.49
N VAL A 94 -2.40 -33.42 10.34
CA VAL A 94 -2.98 -33.75 11.65
C VAL A 94 -2.00 -33.28 12.72
N PHE A 95 -2.46 -32.40 13.60
CA PHE A 95 -1.69 -31.90 14.75
C PHE A 95 -2.20 -32.54 16.04
N TYR A 96 -1.27 -32.84 16.94
CA TYR A 96 -1.52 -33.43 18.26
C TYR A 96 -0.90 -32.51 19.31
N ILE A 97 -1.74 -31.75 20.02
CA ILE A 97 -1.32 -30.72 20.98
C ILE A 97 -1.34 -31.30 22.40
N LEU A 98 -0.24 -31.10 23.13
CA LEU A 98 -0.02 -31.52 24.51
C LEU A 98 0.44 -30.33 25.36
N SER A 99 0.17 -30.42 26.66
CA SER A 99 0.80 -29.55 27.65
C SER A 99 2.26 -29.94 27.86
N PRO A 100 3.19 -29.01 28.14
CA PRO A 100 4.57 -29.35 28.47
C PRO A 100 4.68 -30.12 29.80
N ASP A 101 5.83 -30.77 30.00
CA ASP A 101 6.11 -31.62 31.16
C ASP A 101 6.15 -30.86 32.50
N LEU A 102 5.96 -31.61 33.58
CA LEU A 102 5.96 -31.10 34.96
C LEU A 102 7.33 -30.53 35.35
N GLY A 103 7.46 -29.19 35.30
CA GLY A 103 8.59 -28.45 35.85
C GLY A 103 9.04 -27.25 35.01
N THR A 104 8.70 -27.20 33.72
CA THR A 104 9.07 -26.08 32.85
C THR A 104 8.19 -24.85 33.07
N GLN A 105 8.79 -23.69 33.35
CA GLN A 105 8.07 -22.41 33.49
C GLN A 105 7.65 -21.76 32.15
N PHE A 106 7.63 -22.54 31.06
CA PHE A 106 7.36 -22.04 29.71
C PHE A 106 5.90 -22.27 29.32
N VAL A 107 5.30 -21.29 28.65
CA VAL A 107 3.86 -21.24 28.28
C VAL A 107 3.57 -21.98 26.96
N ASP A 108 4.61 -22.59 26.38
CA ASP A 108 4.61 -23.16 25.05
C ASP A 108 4.06 -24.60 25.09
N ALA A 109 3.09 -24.92 24.23
CA ALA A 109 2.57 -26.28 24.10
C ALA A 109 3.49 -27.15 23.22
N ILE A 110 3.51 -28.46 23.44
CA ILE A 110 4.21 -29.40 22.57
C ILE A 110 3.23 -29.85 21.48
N VAL A 111 3.63 -29.73 20.21
CA VAL A 111 2.79 -30.14 19.08
C VAL A 111 3.54 -31.15 18.23
N PHE A 112 3.04 -32.38 18.18
CA PHE A 112 3.44 -33.38 17.19
C PHE A 112 2.56 -33.23 15.94
N TYR A 113 3.07 -33.59 14.77
CA TYR A 113 2.27 -33.54 13.54
C TYR A 113 2.52 -34.71 12.60
N GLN A 114 1.52 -35.01 11.78
CA GLN A 114 1.54 -36.03 10.74
C GLN A 114 1.04 -35.44 9.43
N ILE A 115 1.76 -35.68 8.33
CA ILE A 115 1.35 -35.28 6.98
C ILE A 115 0.61 -36.44 6.34
N GLY A 116 -0.63 -36.21 5.91
CA GLY A 116 -1.42 -37.19 5.18
C GLY A 116 -0.90 -37.35 3.75
N LYS A 117 -0.44 -38.56 3.40
CA LYS A 117 -0.33 -38.96 2.00
C LYS A 117 -1.73 -39.10 1.41
N GLU A 118 -1.94 -38.65 0.18
CA GLU A 118 -3.18 -38.90 -0.54
C GLU A 118 -3.47 -40.41 -0.61
N ASN A 119 -4.68 -40.82 -0.22
CA ASN A 119 -5.42 -41.81 -0.99
C ASN A 119 -6.90 -41.90 -0.65
N LYS A 120 -7.65 -42.51 -1.56
CA LYS A 120 -9.07 -42.82 -1.43
C LYS A 120 -9.26 -43.99 -0.46
N CYS A 121 -10.20 -43.88 0.47
CA CYS A 121 -11.39 -44.76 0.52
C CYS A 121 -12.32 -44.40 1.69
N ASN A 122 -13.61 -44.71 1.50
CA ASN A 122 -14.55 -44.82 2.61
C ASN A 122 -14.29 -46.15 3.36
N ILE A 123 -14.48 -46.14 4.68
CA ILE A 123 -15.01 -47.27 5.48
C ILE A 123 -15.69 -46.66 6.71
N SER A 124 -16.74 -47.31 7.21
CA SER A 124 -17.54 -46.89 8.36
C SER A 124 -16.89 -47.25 9.70
N ASP A 125 -17.50 -46.79 10.80
CA ASP A 125 -17.22 -47.24 12.16
C ASP A 125 -17.43 -48.77 12.37
N ASP A 126 -17.01 -49.23 13.55
CA ASP A 126 -17.13 -50.57 14.15
C ASP A 126 -16.27 -51.74 13.60
N ALA A 127 -15.13 -51.96 14.25
CA ALA A 127 -14.57 -53.29 14.54
C ALA A 127 -13.55 -53.27 15.71
N ILE A 128 -13.40 -54.39 16.41
CA ILE A 128 -12.38 -54.68 17.46
C ILE A 128 -11.71 -56.02 17.08
N VAL A 129 -10.58 -56.39 17.73
CA VAL A 129 -9.84 -57.67 17.63
C VAL A 129 -8.87 -57.75 16.43
N GLU A 130 -7.69 -58.40 16.47
CA GLU A 130 -6.65 -58.66 17.48
C GLU A 130 -5.41 -59.25 16.74
N VAL A 131 -4.24 -59.26 17.40
CA VAL A 131 -2.91 -59.81 17.02
C VAL A 131 -2.86 -61.01 16.03
N SER A 132 -2.02 -60.95 14.97
CA SER A 132 -0.98 -61.99 14.68
C SER A 132 -0.10 -61.79 13.41
N THR A 133 1.21 -61.67 13.63
CA THR A 133 2.36 -62.34 12.95
C THR A 133 2.26 -63.03 11.56
N ALA A 134 2.98 -62.49 10.56
CA ALA A 134 3.89 -63.18 9.59
C ALA A 134 4.35 -62.17 8.49
N CYS A 135 5.58 -62.02 7.96
CA CYS A 135 6.91 -62.66 8.00
C CYS A 135 7.41 -63.14 6.62
N MET A 136 8.15 -62.28 5.89
CA MET A 136 9.25 -62.59 4.94
C MET A 136 10.15 -61.33 4.90
N LYS A 137 11.45 -61.35 5.24
CA LYS A 137 12.63 -61.90 4.53
C LYS A 137 12.83 -61.27 3.14
N CYS A 138 14.00 -60.78 2.72
CA CYS A 138 15.32 -60.54 3.35
C CYS A 138 16.07 -59.48 2.49
N GLY A 139 17.14 -58.82 2.93
CA GLY A 139 17.86 -58.83 4.21
C GLY A 139 19.27 -58.19 4.06
N THR A 140 20.07 -58.18 5.14
CA THR A 140 21.53 -57.84 5.21
C THR A 140 21.98 -56.43 4.77
N SER A 141 22.82 -55.69 5.51
CA SER A 141 23.58 -56.01 6.74
C SER A 141 23.88 -54.76 7.60
N ALA A 142 24.30 -55.01 8.84
CA ALA A 142 24.81 -54.09 9.87
C ALA A 142 25.72 -54.93 10.82
N PRO A 143 26.33 -54.41 11.92
CA PRO A 143 26.33 -53.06 12.49
C PRO A 143 27.76 -52.56 12.93
N LEU A 144 27.81 -51.74 14.00
CA LEU A 144 28.94 -51.18 14.79
C LEU A 144 29.23 -49.69 14.42
N ALA A 145 29.06 -48.67 15.30
CA ALA A 145 29.48 -48.46 16.71
C ALA A 145 31.00 -48.16 16.85
N VAL A 146 31.50 -47.24 17.69
CA VAL A 146 30.99 -46.62 18.94
C VAL A 146 31.37 -45.11 19.04
N ASP A 147 30.58 -44.39 19.84
CA ASP A 147 30.66 -43.08 20.53
C ASP A 147 32.02 -42.33 20.79
N ALA A 148 31.87 -41.07 21.26
CA ALA A 148 32.71 -40.33 22.23
C ALA A 148 33.95 -39.46 21.80
N THR A 149 33.73 -38.14 21.86
CA THR A 149 34.61 -37.05 22.40
C THR A 149 36.09 -36.86 21.99
N THR A 150 36.35 -35.63 21.51
CA THR A 150 37.35 -34.66 22.01
C THR A 150 38.81 -35.10 22.29
N CYS A 151 39.74 -34.57 21.50
CA CYS A 151 41.05 -34.14 22.01
C CYS A 151 41.62 -32.97 21.18
N ALA A 152 42.66 -32.32 21.69
CA ALA A 152 43.34 -31.17 21.07
C ALA A 152 44.84 -31.47 20.86
N ILE A 153 45.65 -30.40 20.73
CA ILE A 153 47.12 -30.35 20.78
C ILE A 153 47.85 -30.36 19.40
N THR A 154 48.52 -29.22 19.19
CA THR A 154 49.65 -28.83 18.31
C THR A 154 50.48 -29.88 17.57
N PHE A 155 51.20 -29.45 16.52
CA PHE A 155 52.67 -29.59 16.50
C PHE A 155 53.39 -28.48 15.70
N GLU A 156 54.71 -28.44 15.88
CA GLU A 156 55.76 -27.60 15.29
C GLU A 156 55.93 -27.82 13.76
N GLY A 157 56.74 -27.07 12.99
CA GLY A 157 57.59 -25.92 13.32
C GLY A 157 58.96 -25.98 12.61
N SER A 158 59.01 -25.73 11.30
CA SER A 158 60.24 -25.53 10.51
C SER A 158 59.93 -24.71 9.23
N GLY A 159 60.88 -24.01 8.60
CA GLY A 159 62.26 -23.73 9.05
C GLY A 159 63.31 -23.81 7.94
N GLU A 160 63.22 -22.96 6.90
CA GLU A 160 64.32 -22.79 5.92
C GLU A 160 64.27 -21.41 5.25
N SER A 161 65.39 -20.97 4.66
CA SER A 161 65.61 -19.61 4.13
C SER A 161 66.31 -19.63 2.76
N VAL A 162 66.19 -18.57 1.95
CA VAL A 162 67.25 -18.06 1.04
C VAL A 162 66.85 -16.70 0.42
N ASP A 163 67.80 -15.76 0.45
CA ASP A 163 68.14 -14.59 -0.41
C ASP A 163 67.03 -13.79 -1.16
N GLU A 164 66.91 -12.47 -0.96
CA GLU A 164 67.74 -11.37 -1.53
C GLU A 164 67.54 -11.22 -3.06
N TYR A 165 66.90 -10.15 -3.58
CA TYR A 165 67.49 -8.81 -3.70
C TYR A 165 66.45 -7.69 -3.92
N SER A 166 66.68 -6.53 -3.31
CA SER A 166 66.23 -5.25 -3.89
C SER A 166 67.10 -4.07 -3.47
N ARG A 167 67.43 -3.20 -4.43
CA ARG A 167 68.60 -2.31 -4.35
C ARG A 167 68.21 -0.84 -4.54
N LYS A 168 68.27 -0.04 -3.46
CA LYS A 168 68.89 1.31 -3.40
C LYS A 168 68.66 2.01 -2.04
N LYS A 169 69.71 2.69 -1.56
CA LYS A 169 69.66 3.76 -0.54
C LYS A 169 70.05 5.08 -1.20
N ASP A 170 69.59 6.19 -0.63
CA ASP A 170 70.42 7.33 -0.21
C ASP A 170 69.60 8.07 0.88
N SER A 171 70.07 8.23 2.13
CA SER A 171 71.16 9.09 2.67
C SER A 171 70.76 10.59 2.66
N LYS A 172 70.85 11.40 3.76
CA LYS A 172 71.83 11.58 4.85
C LYS A 172 71.15 12.19 6.12
N THR A 173 71.45 11.79 7.38
CA THR A 173 72.41 12.37 8.39
C THR A 173 72.25 13.88 8.72
N SER A 174 72.39 14.43 9.94
CA SER A 174 73.00 13.97 11.23
C SER A 174 72.72 14.90 12.45
N ALA A 175 72.88 14.38 13.68
CA ALA A 175 73.34 15.03 14.95
C ALA A 175 72.47 16.16 15.62
N ALA A 176 72.14 16.20 16.93
CA ALA A 176 72.85 16.01 18.22
C ALA A 176 73.53 17.31 18.76
N ASN A 177 73.67 17.64 20.06
CA ASN A 177 73.22 17.06 21.37
C ASN A 177 73.41 18.11 22.52
N HIS A 178 72.94 17.81 23.75
CA HIS A 178 73.29 18.46 25.05
C HIS A 178 72.84 19.94 25.28
N SER A 179 72.78 20.56 26.48
CA SER A 179 72.60 20.24 27.95
C SER A 179 73.00 21.53 28.74
N PRO A 180 72.78 21.71 30.06
CA PRO A 180 71.69 21.28 30.96
C PRO A 180 71.17 22.40 31.94
N ASP A 181 70.15 22.06 32.73
CA ASP A 181 69.81 22.48 34.12
C ASP A 181 69.68 23.94 34.65
N HIS A 182 68.65 24.06 35.53
CA HIS A 182 68.56 24.80 36.82
C HIS A 182 67.69 26.09 37.02
N ILE A 183 66.79 25.95 38.02
CA ILE A 183 66.23 26.94 38.98
C ILE A 183 64.95 27.71 38.56
N HIS A 184 64.18 28.13 39.57
CA HIS A 184 62.72 28.37 39.55
C HIS A 184 62.26 29.83 39.32
N ALA A 185 61.04 29.94 38.78
CA ALA A 185 60.03 31.01 39.02
C ALA A 185 60.31 32.40 38.37
N PRO A 186 59.28 33.26 38.17
CA PRO A 186 57.89 33.19 38.66
C PRO A 186 56.78 33.22 37.59
N THR A 187 55.53 33.17 38.08
CA THR A 187 54.28 33.08 37.31
C THR A 187 53.79 34.43 36.76
N ALA A 188 53.54 34.51 35.43
CA ALA A 188 52.43 35.25 34.80
C ALA A 188 52.52 35.14 33.27
N GLY A 189 51.40 34.90 32.56
CA GLY A 189 51.38 34.99 31.09
C GLY A 189 50.35 34.12 30.37
N GLN A 190 49.20 34.71 30.06
CA GLN A 190 48.32 34.45 28.90
C GLN A 190 48.51 33.11 28.13
N HIS A 191 47.59 32.17 28.33
CA HIS A 191 47.42 31.02 27.42
C HIS A 191 46.78 31.46 26.09
N HIS A 192 47.52 31.36 24.98
CA HIS A 192 46.92 31.11 23.67
C HIS A 192 47.91 30.35 22.75
N ALA A 193 47.41 29.29 22.12
CA ALA A 193 48.00 28.55 21.00
C ALA A 193 49.48 28.14 21.09
N PHE A 194 49.72 26.83 21.28
CA PHE A 194 50.73 26.15 20.45
C PHE A 194 50.29 24.72 20.11
N GLU A 195 50.60 24.29 18.89
CA GLU A 195 50.30 22.95 18.40
C GLU A 195 51.30 21.93 18.95
N ALA A 196 50.82 20.79 19.43
CA ALA A 196 51.65 19.64 19.82
C ALA A 196 51.32 18.43 18.94
N LYS A 197 52.35 17.72 18.48
CA LYS A 197 52.21 16.63 17.49
C LYS A 197 51.65 15.36 18.13
N GLU A 198 50.37 15.07 17.88
CA GLU A 198 49.75 13.76 18.19
C GLU A 198 50.09 12.71 17.10
N SER A 199 51.38 12.47 16.84
CA SER A 199 51.83 11.67 15.68
C SER A 199 51.99 10.17 15.93
N ASP A 200 52.22 9.74 17.18
CA ASP A 200 52.73 8.39 17.46
C ASP A 200 51.78 7.48 18.25
N PHE A 201 50.52 7.90 18.45
CA PHE A 201 49.46 7.08 19.10
C PHE A 201 48.35 6.59 18.14
N ARG A 202 48.43 6.86 16.83
CA ARG A 202 47.35 6.57 15.85
C ARG A 202 47.55 5.32 14.97
N LYS A 203 48.58 4.49 15.20
CA LYS A 203 48.89 3.31 14.35
C LYS A 203 48.40 1.95 14.89
N GLN A 204 47.37 1.92 15.74
CA GLN A 204 46.90 0.66 16.35
C GLN A 204 45.37 0.48 16.47
N TYR A 205 44.57 1.24 15.72
CA TYR A 205 43.09 1.11 15.70
C TYR A 205 42.44 1.12 14.30
N ASP A 206 43.22 1.14 13.21
CA ASP A 206 42.69 1.33 11.85
C ASP A 206 42.26 0.03 11.13
N THR A 207 42.12 -1.07 11.89
CA THR A 207 41.62 -2.38 11.41
C THR A 207 40.43 -2.87 12.23
N VAL A 208 39.54 -1.96 12.64
CA VAL A 208 38.17 -2.35 13.03
C VAL A 208 37.41 -2.69 11.76
N GLU A 209 37.15 -3.98 11.53
CA GLU A 209 36.41 -4.46 10.36
C GLU A 209 34.97 -3.92 10.38
N LYS A 210 34.64 -3.06 9.41
CA LYS A 210 33.34 -2.37 9.35
C LYS A 210 32.33 -3.25 8.63
N ASN A 211 31.40 -3.81 9.39
CA ASN A 211 30.26 -4.54 8.84
C ASN A 211 29.34 -3.60 8.06
N HIS A 212 29.47 -3.60 6.73
CA HIS A 212 28.59 -2.89 5.81
C HIS A 212 27.38 -3.76 5.43
N VAL A 213 26.20 -3.16 5.37
CA VAL A 213 24.99 -3.84 4.87
C VAL A 213 25.19 -4.19 3.39
N ARG A 214 24.96 -5.47 3.05
CA ARG A 214 24.91 -5.95 1.65
C ARG A 214 23.47 -6.25 1.26
N ALA A 215 23.11 -5.96 0.02
CA ALA A 215 21.81 -6.30 -0.56
C ALA A 215 21.97 -7.52 -1.48
N ASP A 216 21.50 -8.67 -0.99
CA ASP A 216 21.28 -9.87 -1.79
C ASP A 216 20.18 -9.61 -2.85
N PRO A 217 20.29 -10.12 -4.09
CA PRO A 217 19.28 -9.91 -5.14
C PRO A 217 17.83 -10.25 -4.75
N SER A 218 17.61 -11.23 -3.88
CA SER A 218 16.27 -11.60 -3.40
C SER A 218 15.58 -10.48 -2.63
N TYR A 219 16.32 -9.46 -2.17
CA TYR A 219 15.76 -8.25 -1.57
C TYR A 219 14.83 -7.48 -2.54
N LEU A 220 15.04 -7.57 -3.86
CA LEU A 220 14.13 -7.00 -4.86
C LEU A 220 12.70 -7.58 -4.74
N ARG A 221 12.62 -8.92 -4.61
CA ARG A 221 11.36 -9.66 -4.38
C ARG A 221 10.73 -9.34 -3.02
N THR A 222 11.54 -8.99 -2.03
CA THR A 222 11.08 -8.51 -0.71
C THR A 222 10.44 -7.11 -0.81
N LEU A 223 11.01 -6.20 -1.61
CA LEU A 223 10.43 -4.86 -1.83
C LEU A 223 9.04 -4.94 -2.49
N GLY A 224 8.81 -5.89 -3.40
CA GLY A 224 7.50 -6.14 -3.99
C GLY A 224 6.41 -6.58 -2.99
N GLN A 225 6.77 -7.03 -1.78
CA GLN A 225 5.78 -7.45 -0.77
C GLN A 225 5.02 -6.27 -0.15
N THR A 226 5.55 -5.05 -0.21
CA THR A 226 4.92 -3.84 0.37
C THR A 226 3.51 -3.60 -0.17
N HIS A 227 3.26 -3.88 -1.45
CA HIS A 227 1.95 -3.70 -2.10
C HIS A 227 1.26 -5.04 -2.42
N SER A 228 1.63 -6.11 -1.71
CA SER A 228 1.08 -7.47 -1.89
C SER A 228 -0.44 -7.54 -1.78
N GLY A 229 -1.02 -6.76 -0.86
CA GLY A 229 -2.47 -6.69 -0.66
C GLY A 229 -3.24 -6.00 -1.79
N TRP A 230 -2.61 -5.09 -2.57
CA TRP A 230 -3.30 -4.36 -3.64
C TRP A 230 -2.35 -3.71 -4.67
N VAL A 231 -2.28 -4.28 -5.88
CA VAL A 231 -1.34 -3.86 -6.94
C VAL A 231 -1.57 -2.43 -7.47
N PHE A 232 -2.76 -1.84 -7.29
CA PHE A 232 -2.96 -0.43 -7.66
C PHE A 232 -2.24 0.55 -6.74
N GLY A 233 -1.90 0.15 -5.50
CA GLY A 233 -0.98 0.93 -4.65
C GLY A 233 0.42 1.02 -5.26
N ALA A 234 0.89 -0.09 -5.82
CA ALA A 234 2.16 -0.16 -6.54
C ALA A 234 2.19 0.69 -7.81
N ILE A 235 1.09 0.71 -8.59
CA ILE A 235 0.96 1.61 -9.75
C ILE A 235 0.91 3.07 -9.28
N ALA A 236 0.22 3.36 -8.18
CA ALA A 236 0.11 4.70 -7.64
C ALA A 236 1.44 5.30 -7.19
N GLU A 237 2.40 4.50 -6.70
CA GLU A 237 3.77 4.99 -6.44
C GLU A 237 4.41 5.61 -7.70
N LEU A 238 4.17 5.03 -8.88
CA LEU A 238 4.71 5.58 -10.14
C LEU A 238 4.00 6.90 -10.52
N ILE A 239 2.68 6.96 -10.32
CA ILE A 239 1.85 8.15 -10.57
C ILE A 239 2.21 9.30 -9.62
N ASP A 240 2.50 8.98 -8.35
CA ASP A 240 2.95 9.95 -7.34
C ASP A 240 4.27 10.58 -7.77
N ASN A 241 5.26 9.77 -8.20
CA ASN A 241 6.53 10.27 -8.70
C ASN A 241 6.36 11.19 -9.92
N SER A 242 5.44 10.89 -10.85
CA SER A 242 5.16 11.77 -12.00
C SER A 242 4.48 13.09 -11.60
N ARG A 243 3.54 13.09 -10.63
CA ARG A 243 2.98 14.32 -10.05
C ARG A 243 4.08 15.14 -9.34
N ASP A 244 4.95 14.48 -8.59
CA ASP A 244 6.04 15.09 -7.86
C ASP A 244 7.08 15.74 -8.80
N ALA A 245 7.36 15.09 -9.94
CA ALA A 245 8.15 15.63 -11.05
C ALA A 245 7.43 16.75 -11.85
N LYS A 246 6.27 17.20 -11.33
CA LYS A 246 5.40 18.27 -11.83
C LYS A 246 4.91 18.06 -13.28
N ALA A 247 4.72 16.79 -13.68
CA ALA A 247 4.20 16.43 -15.00
C ALA A 247 2.78 16.98 -15.25
N THR A 248 2.52 17.37 -16.50
CA THR A 248 1.21 17.83 -16.98
C THR A 248 0.39 16.72 -17.61
N LYS A 249 1.05 15.66 -18.10
CA LYS A 249 0.47 14.48 -18.75
C LYS A 249 1.16 13.20 -18.28
N LEU A 250 0.36 12.14 -18.11
CA LEU A 250 0.80 10.79 -17.82
C LEU A 250 0.06 9.78 -18.71
N ASP A 251 0.80 8.99 -19.49
CA ASP A 251 0.27 7.85 -20.26
C ASP A 251 0.54 6.54 -19.49
N ILE A 252 -0.50 5.72 -19.27
CA ILE A 252 -0.41 4.39 -18.65
C ILE A 252 -1.09 3.36 -19.54
N PHE A 253 -0.36 2.36 -20.02
CA PHE A 253 -0.90 1.33 -20.92
C PHE A 253 -0.05 0.06 -20.88
N ILE A 254 -0.65 -1.09 -21.20
CA ILE A 254 0.07 -2.36 -21.37
C ILE A 254 0.21 -2.62 -22.87
N GLN A 255 1.45 -2.76 -23.34
CA GLN A 255 1.81 -3.11 -24.72
C GLN A 255 2.52 -4.47 -24.75
N SER A 256 2.61 -5.10 -25.93
CA SER A 256 3.42 -6.31 -26.10
C SER A 256 4.84 -5.97 -26.56
N LEU A 257 5.84 -6.39 -25.79
CA LEU A 257 7.23 -6.47 -26.22
C LEU A 257 7.44 -7.79 -26.99
N MET A 258 8.15 -7.74 -28.13
CA MET A 258 8.60 -8.95 -28.82
C MET A 258 9.97 -9.37 -28.28
N LYS A 259 10.04 -10.53 -27.62
CA LYS A 259 11.30 -11.13 -27.13
C LYS A 259 11.27 -12.63 -27.40
N ASP A 260 12.34 -13.17 -27.98
CA ASP A 260 12.52 -14.61 -28.27
C ASP A 260 11.33 -15.27 -29.00
N GLY A 261 10.72 -14.53 -29.94
CA GLY A 261 9.54 -14.96 -30.70
C GLY A 261 8.21 -14.92 -29.94
N LYS A 262 8.21 -14.52 -28.66
CA LYS A 262 7.02 -14.40 -27.80
C LYS A 262 6.60 -12.94 -27.66
N HIS A 263 5.29 -12.73 -27.49
CA HIS A 263 4.72 -11.47 -27.01
C HIS A 263 4.75 -11.48 -25.47
N ILE A 264 5.59 -10.65 -24.86
CA ILE A 264 5.62 -10.45 -23.40
C ILE A 264 4.85 -9.15 -23.09
N PRO A 265 3.83 -9.17 -22.21
CA PRO A 265 3.14 -7.95 -21.83
C PRO A 265 4.02 -7.07 -20.96
N MET A 266 3.95 -5.76 -21.20
CA MET A 266 4.80 -4.75 -20.60
C MET A 266 3.97 -3.52 -20.24
N LEU A 267 3.91 -3.19 -18.95
CA LEU A 267 3.29 -1.95 -18.47
C LEU A 267 4.23 -0.78 -18.77
N SER A 268 3.73 0.19 -19.53
CA SER A 268 4.38 1.46 -19.84
C SER A 268 3.74 2.56 -18.99
N VAL A 269 4.58 3.34 -18.31
CA VAL A 269 4.20 4.56 -17.57
C VAL A 269 5.09 5.70 -18.06
N ILE A 270 4.52 6.70 -18.72
CA ILE A 270 5.28 7.75 -19.42
C ILE A 270 4.75 9.14 -19.06
N ASP A 271 5.62 9.98 -18.47
CA ASP A 271 5.33 11.35 -18.08
C ASP A 271 6.08 12.40 -18.92
N ASP A 272 5.59 13.64 -18.86
CA ASP A 272 6.23 14.86 -19.38
C ASP A 272 6.83 15.74 -18.26
N GLY A 273 7.24 15.12 -17.14
CA GLY A 273 7.83 15.81 -15.99
C GLY A 273 9.23 16.36 -16.28
N HIS A 274 9.91 16.91 -15.27
CA HIS A 274 11.22 17.55 -15.48
C HIS A 274 12.38 16.60 -15.89
N GLY A 275 12.18 15.27 -15.82
CA GLY A 275 13.21 14.26 -16.06
C GLY A 275 14.31 14.24 -14.98
N MET A 276 15.27 13.32 -15.08
CA MET A 276 16.34 13.15 -14.09
C MET A 276 17.75 13.30 -14.66
N SER A 277 18.60 14.00 -13.92
CA SER A 277 20.07 13.92 -14.06
C SER A 277 20.63 12.56 -13.61
N HIS A 278 21.90 12.29 -13.91
CA HIS A 278 22.60 11.09 -13.44
C HIS A 278 22.49 10.92 -11.90
N GLN A 279 22.74 12.00 -11.15
CA GLN A 279 22.67 11.96 -9.68
C GLN A 279 21.25 11.69 -9.17
N GLU A 280 20.21 12.02 -9.93
CA GLU A 280 18.81 11.78 -9.55
C GLU A 280 18.40 10.33 -9.86
N ILE A 281 18.71 9.80 -11.05
CA ILE A 281 18.41 8.38 -11.35
C ILE A 281 19.20 7.43 -10.45
N VAL A 282 20.48 7.74 -10.13
CA VAL A 282 21.26 6.97 -9.14
C VAL A 282 20.55 6.97 -7.78
N ARG A 283 20.08 8.12 -7.27
CA ARG A 283 19.33 8.19 -6.00
C ARG A 283 17.96 7.50 -6.07
N MET A 284 17.29 7.58 -7.21
CA MET A 284 15.98 6.99 -7.47
C MET A 284 16.03 5.46 -7.49
N LEU A 285 17.13 4.87 -7.97
CA LEU A 285 17.38 3.42 -7.96
C LEU A 285 18.07 2.92 -6.69
N SER A 286 18.94 3.72 -6.06
CA SER A 286 19.65 3.34 -4.82
C SER A 286 18.70 2.98 -3.68
N LEU A 287 19.07 1.96 -2.90
CA LEU A 287 18.30 1.51 -1.74
C LEU A 287 18.63 2.37 -0.50
N GLY A 288 17.59 2.96 0.09
CA GLY A 288 17.72 3.95 1.18
C GLY A 288 17.86 5.39 0.67
N ARG A 289 17.37 6.35 1.46
CA ARG A 289 17.41 7.79 1.18
C ARG A 289 17.72 8.52 2.49
N LYS A 290 18.62 9.50 2.48
CA LYS A 290 18.60 10.54 3.54
C LYS A 290 17.30 11.34 3.32
N ALA A 291 16.48 11.51 4.37
CA ALA A 291 15.31 12.37 4.29
C ALA A 291 15.72 13.77 3.76
N PRO A 292 14.91 14.40 2.90
CA PRO A 292 15.23 15.74 2.40
C PRO A 292 15.26 16.72 3.58
N ASP A 293 16.24 17.63 3.59
CA ASP A 293 16.42 18.59 4.69
C ASP A 293 15.35 19.71 4.71
N ALA A 294 14.41 19.70 3.76
CA ALA A 294 13.24 20.56 3.69
C ALA A 294 12.00 19.72 3.31
N ASP A 295 10.85 20.05 3.91
CA ASP A 295 9.56 19.42 3.62
C ASP A 295 8.80 20.27 2.58
N ASP A 296 8.54 19.70 1.39
CA ASP A 296 7.67 20.33 0.37
C ASP A 296 6.22 19.87 0.63
N PRO A 297 5.29 20.76 1.03
CA PRO A 297 3.92 20.37 1.34
C PRO A 297 3.12 19.89 0.13
N ASP A 298 3.60 20.12 -1.10
CA ASP A 298 3.00 19.60 -2.34
C ASP A 298 3.60 18.25 -2.79
N HIS A 299 4.59 17.70 -2.07
CA HIS A 299 5.36 16.49 -2.43
C HIS A 299 4.91 15.23 -1.68
N ILE A 300 4.59 14.17 -2.43
CA ILE A 300 4.12 12.89 -1.86
C ILE A 300 5.31 11.98 -1.50
N GLY A 301 6.40 12.07 -2.25
CA GLY A 301 7.56 11.17 -2.24
C GLY A 301 8.46 11.22 -1.00
N ARG A 302 7.94 11.10 0.22
CA ARG A 302 8.72 11.13 1.47
C ARG A 302 9.70 9.95 1.61
N PHE A 303 9.20 8.71 1.56
CA PHE A 303 9.93 7.50 2.00
C PHE A 303 11.12 7.06 1.11
N GLY A 304 11.24 7.52 -0.15
CA GLY A 304 12.36 7.19 -1.06
C GLY A 304 12.43 5.74 -1.59
N ILE A 305 11.54 4.84 -1.13
CA ILE A 305 11.45 3.45 -1.58
C ILE A 305 10.38 3.18 -2.64
N GLY A 306 9.41 4.09 -2.79
CA GLY A 306 8.16 3.89 -3.54
C GLY A 306 8.30 3.35 -4.97
N PHE A 307 9.24 3.90 -5.76
CA PHE A 307 9.51 3.36 -7.10
C PHE A 307 9.92 1.87 -7.07
N LYS A 308 10.77 1.46 -6.12
CA LYS A 308 11.25 0.07 -6.04
C LYS A 308 10.16 -0.87 -5.55
N THR A 309 9.44 -0.48 -4.49
CA THR A 309 8.35 -1.31 -3.94
C THR A 309 7.18 -1.44 -4.91
N GLY A 310 6.84 -0.36 -5.62
CA GLY A 310 5.82 -0.37 -6.66
C GLY A 310 6.23 -1.22 -7.85
N SER A 311 7.38 -0.91 -8.47
CA SER A 311 7.79 -1.58 -9.71
C SER A 311 8.07 -3.08 -9.51
N MET A 312 8.74 -3.48 -8.42
CA MET A 312 8.98 -4.89 -8.07
C MET A 312 7.74 -5.65 -7.59
N LYS A 313 6.59 -4.97 -7.36
CA LYS A 313 5.29 -5.65 -7.19
C LYS A 313 4.57 -5.87 -8.53
N ILE A 314 4.81 -5.02 -9.51
CA ILE A 314 4.13 -5.06 -10.82
C ILE A 314 4.77 -6.12 -11.73
N GLY A 315 6.10 -6.26 -11.71
CA GLY A 315 6.83 -7.26 -12.49
C GLY A 315 8.28 -7.42 -12.04
N GLN A 316 8.98 -8.38 -12.64
CA GLN A 316 10.32 -8.77 -12.23
C GLN A 316 11.43 -7.83 -12.72
N ASP A 317 11.20 -7.16 -13.86
CA ASP A 317 12.21 -6.37 -14.56
C ASP A 317 11.68 -5.00 -15.01
N VAL A 318 12.52 -3.98 -14.87
CA VAL A 318 12.15 -2.58 -15.06
C VAL A 318 13.28 -1.82 -15.74
N ILE A 319 13.00 -1.18 -16.89
CA ILE A 319 13.89 -0.17 -17.48
C ILE A 319 13.28 1.22 -17.34
N VAL A 320 14.13 2.17 -16.94
CA VAL A 320 13.80 3.59 -16.76
C VAL A 320 14.59 4.39 -17.77
N LEU A 321 13.90 5.03 -18.71
CA LEU A 321 14.47 6.01 -19.64
C LEU A 321 14.06 7.41 -19.15
N THR A 322 15.00 8.32 -18.93
CA THR A 322 14.70 9.67 -18.42
C THR A 322 15.51 10.71 -19.15
N GLN A 323 14.91 11.87 -19.47
CA GLN A 323 15.53 12.90 -20.32
C GLN A 323 15.21 14.30 -19.81
N THR A 324 16.26 15.09 -19.63
CA THR A 324 16.22 16.53 -19.33
C THR A 324 16.59 17.33 -20.59
N THR A 325 16.64 18.67 -20.49
CA THR A 325 17.21 19.50 -21.57
C THR A 325 18.69 19.22 -21.86
N LYS A 326 19.47 18.80 -20.85
CA LYS A 326 20.95 18.71 -20.88
C LYS A 326 21.49 17.27 -20.87
N SER A 327 20.69 16.31 -20.43
CA SER A 327 21.12 14.93 -20.18
C SER A 327 20.01 13.93 -20.48
N ARG A 328 20.38 12.68 -20.70
CA ARG A 328 19.44 11.55 -20.60
C ARG A 328 20.12 10.37 -19.91
N SER A 329 19.35 9.53 -19.23
CA SER A 329 19.88 8.32 -18.58
C SER A 329 18.97 7.12 -18.83
N ILE A 330 19.61 5.96 -18.91
CA ILE A 330 18.99 4.64 -18.86
C ILE A 330 19.36 4.06 -17.48
N GLY A 331 18.39 3.50 -16.77
CA GLY A 331 18.63 2.72 -15.56
C GLY A 331 17.84 1.42 -15.60
N PHE A 332 18.41 0.32 -15.10
CA PHE A 332 17.82 -1.00 -15.22
C PHE A 332 17.82 -1.73 -13.88
N LEU A 333 16.62 -2.05 -13.39
CA LEU A 333 16.37 -2.74 -12.12
C LEU A 333 15.66 -4.05 -12.44
N SER A 334 16.39 -5.16 -12.33
CA SER A 334 15.95 -6.46 -12.87
C SER A 334 16.29 -7.60 -11.92
N GLN A 335 15.32 -8.47 -11.71
CA GLN A 335 15.52 -9.74 -11.00
C GLN A 335 16.21 -10.76 -11.91
N SER A 336 15.84 -10.85 -13.19
CA SER A 336 16.49 -11.79 -14.14
C SER A 336 17.97 -11.46 -14.42
N LEU A 337 18.39 -10.20 -14.35
CA LEU A 337 19.80 -9.81 -14.41
C LEU A 337 20.60 -10.28 -13.18
N ASN A 338 19.94 -10.40 -12.03
CA ASN A 338 20.59 -10.65 -10.74
C ASN A 338 20.33 -12.05 -10.20
N GLU A 339 19.70 -12.92 -10.98
CA GLU A 339 19.57 -14.34 -10.68
C GLU A 339 20.96 -14.99 -10.57
N GLY A 340 21.20 -15.68 -9.46
CA GLY A 340 22.48 -16.36 -9.18
C GLY A 340 23.68 -15.46 -8.85
N LYS A 341 23.49 -14.15 -8.60
CA LYS A 341 24.58 -13.25 -8.17
C LYS A 341 24.64 -13.09 -6.64
N ASP A 342 25.86 -12.96 -6.10
CA ASP A 342 26.08 -12.69 -4.67
C ASP A 342 25.73 -11.25 -4.23
N MET A 343 25.59 -10.32 -5.20
CA MET A 343 25.34 -8.90 -4.97
C MET A 343 24.41 -8.32 -6.04
N LEU A 344 23.51 -7.43 -5.62
CA LEU A 344 22.62 -6.69 -6.50
C LEU A 344 23.38 -5.70 -7.41
N GLU A 345 23.36 -5.94 -8.72
CA GLU A 345 23.83 -5.04 -9.77
C GLU A 345 22.67 -4.21 -10.35
N ILE A 346 22.90 -2.91 -10.55
CA ILE A 346 21.94 -1.97 -11.15
C ILE A 346 22.66 -1.19 -12.27
N PRO A 347 22.61 -1.63 -13.54
CA PRO A 347 23.22 -0.93 -14.65
C PRO A 347 22.57 0.45 -14.88
N ILE A 348 23.42 1.48 -14.99
CA ILE A 348 23.03 2.85 -15.33
C ILE A 348 23.93 3.35 -16.46
N VAL A 349 23.35 4.01 -17.46
CA VAL A 349 24.05 4.59 -18.60
C VAL A 349 23.55 6.02 -18.79
N SER A 350 24.39 7.01 -18.48
CA SER A 350 24.08 8.42 -18.66
C SER A 350 24.75 9.03 -19.89
N TYR A 351 24.05 9.98 -20.50
CA TYR A 351 24.50 10.75 -21.66
C TYR A 351 24.33 12.24 -21.37
N CYS A 352 25.28 13.05 -21.84
CA CYS A 352 25.24 14.51 -21.78
C CYS A 352 25.13 15.10 -23.19
N ARG A 353 24.48 16.27 -23.30
CA ARG A 353 24.33 16.98 -24.57
C ARG A 353 25.62 17.71 -24.92
N GLN A 354 26.29 17.28 -25.99
CA GLN A 354 27.43 17.95 -26.59
C GLN A 354 27.02 18.52 -27.95
N GLY A 355 26.81 19.84 -28.00
CA GLY A 355 26.25 20.52 -29.16
C GLY A 355 24.88 19.93 -29.57
N PRO A 356 24.70 19.47 -30.83
CA PRO A 356 23.46 18.85 -31.28
C PRO A 356 23.30 17.38 -30.82
N MET A 357 24.38 16.72 -30.37
CA MET A 357 24.41 15.28 -30.10
C MET A 357 24.29 14.94 -28.60
N MET A 358 23.96 13.68 -28.32
CA MET A 358 24.00 13.08 -26.98
C MET A 358 25.12 12.04 -26.94
N GLU A 359 26.18 12.29 -26.19
CA GLU A 359 27.32 11.39 -26.01
C GLU A 359 27.33 10.79 -24.60
N PHE A 360 28.07 9.71 -24.37
CA PHE A 360 28.24 9.17 -23.02
C PHE A 360 28.84 10.23 -22.08
N ASP A 361 28.26 10.37 -20.89
CA ASP A 361 28.71 11.38 -19.92
C ASP A 361 29.97 10.91 -19.19
N THR A 362 31.13 11.21 -19.78
CA THR A 362 32.45 10.84 -19.24
C THR A 362 32.81 11.53 -17.92
N SER A 363 31.98 12.48 -17.44
CA SER A 363 32.16 13.10 -16.11
C SER A 363 31.59 12.25 -14.96
N VAL A 364 30.72 11.29 -15.25
CA VAL A 364 30.07 10.42 -14.24
C VAL A 364 30.34 8.94 -14.41
N GLN A 365 30.73 8.48 -15.60
CA GLN A 365 31.00 7.06 -15.89
C GLN A 365 32.15 6.92 -16.91
N THR A 366 32.96 5.88 -16.82
CA THR A 366 33.95 5.61 -17.90
C THR A 366 33.25 5.11 -19.15
N LYS A 367 33.84 5.32 -20.34
CA LYS A 367 33.30 4.78 -21.60
C LYS A 367 33.16 3.25 -21.56
N ALA A 368 34.14 2.53 -20.99
CA ALA A 368 34.06 1.08 -20.83
C ALA A 368 32.92 0.64 -19.88
N THR A 369 32.70 1.38 -18.79
CA THR A 369 31.55 1.16 -17.89
C THR A 369 30.22 1.40 -18.59
N ALA A 370 30.13 2.45 -19.42
CA ALA A 370 28.95 2.78 -20.21
C ALA A 370 28.63 1.70 -21.25
N GLU A 371 29.66 1.22 -21.96
CA GLU A 371 29.55 0.16 -22.96
C GLU A 371 29.20 -1.20 -22.33
N TYR A 372 29.77 -1.53 -21.17
CA TYR A 372 29.40 -2.70 -20.38
C TYR A 372 27.94 -2.63 -19.93
N ASN A 373 27.54 -1.56 -19.23
CA ASN A 373 26.17 -1.39 -18.73
C ASN A 373 25.14 -1.41 -19.89
N LEU A 374 25.44 -0.74 -21.01
CA LEU A 374 24.57 -0.75 -22.19
C LEU A 374 24.49 -2.13 -22.86
N LYS A 375 25.58 -2.91 -22.86
CA LYS A 375 25.57 -4.31 -23.32
C LYS A 375 24.66 -5.15 -22.42
N THR A 376 24.89 -5.13 -21.10
CA THR A 376 24.08 -5.85 -20.10
C THR A 376 22.59 -5.52 -20.22
N ILE A 377 22.25 -4.24 -20.39
CA ILE A 377 20.85 -3.80 -20.60
C ILE A 377 20.27 -4.41 -21.87
N LYS A 378 20.99 -4.38 -23.00
CA LYS A 378 20.50 -4.95 -24.28
C LYS A 378 20.28 -6.46 -24.19
N GLU A 379 21.20 -7.19 -23.54
CA GLU A 379 21.14 -8.65 -23.40
C GLU A 379 19.96 -9.11 -22.54
N PHE A 380 19.73 -8.48 -21.37
CA PHE A 380 18.69 -8.94 -20.44
C PHE A 380 17.30 -8.34 -20.72
N SER A 381 17.19 -7.08 -21.15
CA SER A 381 15.89 -6.44 -21.38
C SER A 381 15.21 -6.85 -22.69
N GLY A 382 15.99 -7.22 -23.72
CA GLY A 382 15.48 -7.39 -25.09
C GLY A 382 15.23 -6.06 -25.83
N PHE A 383 15.44 -4.91 -25.19
CA PHE A 383 15.44 -3.61 -25.87
C PHE A 383 16.76 -3.46 -26.64
N ASN A 384 16.68 -3.23 -27.95
CA ASN A 384 17.85 -2.91 -28.76
C ASN A 384 18.13 -1.39 -28.79
N GLU A 385 19.32 -1.02 -29.27
CA GLU A 385 19.81 0.36 -29.25
C GLU A 385 18.99 1.33 -30.12
N TYR A 386 18.46 0.85 -31.26
CA TYR A 386 17.57 1.64 -32.12
C TYR A 386 16.24 1.93 -31.42
N TYR A 387 15.64 0.93 -30.76
CA TYR A 387 14.38 1.10 -30.03
C TYR A 387 14.55 2.05 -28.83
N ILE A 388 15.63 1.93 -28.05
CA ILE A 388 15.95 2.89 -26.98
C ILE A 388 16.15 4.30 -27.57
N GLY A 389 16.83 4.43 -28.71
CA GLY A 389 17.01 5.70 -29.42
C GLY A 389 15.69 6.34 -29.87
N GLU A 390 14.78 5.55 -30.44
CA GLU A 390 13.43 5.95 -30.84
C GLU A 390 12.60 6.45 -29.66
N LEU A 391 12.59 5.71 -28.55
CA LEU A 391 11.85 6.09 -27.34
C LEU A 391 12.34 7.42 -26.75
N PHE A 392 13.64 7.73 -26.82
CA PHE A 392 14.18 9.05 -26.45
C PHE A 392 13.86 10.16 -27.46
N ALA A 393 13.73 9.85 -28.74
CA ALA A 393 13.43 10.83 -29.79
C ALA A 393 11.96 11.29 -29.74
N ASN A 394 11.04 10.36 -29.51
CA ASN A 394 9.60 10.57 -29.70
C ASN A 394 8.88 11.29 -28.53
N LYS A 395 9.55 11.53 -27.39
CA LYS A 395 8.86 11.93 -26.13
C LYS A 395 9.36 13.20 -25.44
N GLY A 396 10.48 13.79 -25.85
CA GLY A 396 10.92 15.10 -25.32
C GLY A 396 11.54 15.03 -23.91
N ILE A 397 11.08 15.88 -22.99
CA ILE A 397 11.53 15.94 -21.59
C ILE A 397 10.54 15.13 -20.75
N GLY A 398 11.02 14.32 -19.81
CA GLY A 398 10.18 13.45 -18.98
C GLY A 398 10.85 12.14 -18.58
N THR A 399 10.08 11.23 -18.01
CA THR A 399 10.50 9.87 -17.65
C THR A 399 9.56 8.82 -18.25
N GLN A 400 10.13 7.69 -18.65
CA GLN A 400 9.45 6.54 -19.23
C GLN A 400 9.90 5.30 -18.47
N ILE A 401 8.95 4.61 -17.84
CA ILE A 401 9.16 3.41 -17.04
C ILE A 401 8.46 2.26 -17.76
N TYR A 402 9.19 1.20 -18.07
CA TYR A 402 8.63 -0.02 -18.65
C TYR A 402 8.91 -1.21 -17.74
N ILE A 403 7.85 -1.95 -17.42
CA ILE A 403 7.89 -3.10 -16.51
C ILE A 403 7.35 -4.31 -17.27
N TRP A 404 8.12 -5.38 -17.37
CA TRP A 404 7.69 -6.66 -17.97
C TRP A 404 7.96 -7.82 -16.99
N ASN A 405 7.70 -9.05 -17.44
CA ASN A 405 7.64 -10.24 -16.56
C ASN A 405 6.68 -9.96 -15.39
N LEU A 406 5.46 -9.56 -15.76
CA LEU A 406 4.41 -9.06 -14.87
C LEU A 406 3.94 -10.14 -13.89
N ASP A 407 3.48 -9.71 -12.72
CA ASP A 407 2.97 -10.54 -11.62
C ASP A 407 1.88 -11.55 -12.08
N GLU A 408 2.07 -12.83 -11.78
CA GLU A 408 1.24 -13.94 -12.26
C GLU A 408 0.29 -14.51 -11.17
N TRP A 409 -0.95 -14.76 -11.57
CA TRP A 409 -2.00 -15.46 -10.84
C TRP A 409 -2.23 -16.85 -11.48
N GLY A 410 -1.39 -17.82 -11.14
CA GLY A 410 -1.49 -19.18 -11.67
C GLY A 410 -0.99 -19.28 -13.11
N SER A 411 -1.89 -19.51 -14.07
CA SER A 411 -1.59 -19.62 -15.51
C SER A 411 -1.61 -18.29 -16.28
N ASP A 412 -1.84 -17.18 -15.57
CA ASP A 412 -2.41 -15.96 -16.11
C ASP A 412 -1.88 -14.73 -15.36
N TYR A 413 -1.85 -13.55 -15.97
CA TYR A 413 -1.41 -12.33 -15.28
C TYR A 413 -2.42 -11.82 -14.24
N CYS A 414 -1.93 -11.28 -13.12
CA CYS A 414 -2.73 -10.61 -12.08
C CYS A 414 -3.53 -9.41 -12.61
N LEU A 415 -3.08 -8.80 -13.71
CA LEU A 415 -3.78 -7.76 -14.43
C LEU A 415 -4.45 -8.32 -15.70
N GLU A 416 -5.62 -7.77 -16.02
CA GLU A 416 -6.26 -7.84 -17.33
C GLU A 416 -6.23 -6.43 -17.95
N TRP A 417 -6.25 -6.33 -19.28
CA TRP A 417 -6.32 -5.04 -19.96
C TRP A 417 -7.17 -5.12 -21.23
N MET A 418 -7.80 -4.01 -21.58
CA MET A 418 -8.62 -3.88 -22.78
C MET A 418 -8.20 -2.64 -23.55
N ASP A 419 -7.83 -2.82 -24.82
CA ASP A 419 -7.69 -1.74 -25.79
C ASP A 419 -9.02 -1.00 -25.94
N GLY A 420 -9.02 0.33 -25.88
CA GLY A 420 -10.21 1.16 -26.10
C GLY A 420 -10.60 1.29 -27.57
N LYS A 421 -10.92 0.17 -28.23
CA LYS A 421 -11.33 0.12 -29.65
C LYS A 421 -12.84 0.03 -29.80
N ASP A 422 -13.33 0.62 -30.89
CA ASP A 422 -14.67 0.58 -31.49
C ASP A 422 -15.90 0.96 -30.64
N THR A 423 -15.88 0.92 -29.30
CA THR A 423 -16.91 1.59 -28.46
C THR A 423 -16.59 1.72 -26.97
N SER A 424 -15.72 0.88 -26.41
CA SER A 424 -15.38 0.87 -24.98
C SER A 424 -14.26 1.85 -24.63
N GLN A 425 -14.28 2.39 -23.41
CA GLN A 425 -13.10 3.05 -22.85
C GLN A 425 -12.09 1.98 -22.42
N GLY A 426 -10.84 2.13 -22.83
CA GLY A 426 -9.75 1.23 -22.43
C GLY A 426 -9.46 1.30 -20.93
N ASP A 427 -9.13 0.17 -20.33
CA ASP A 427 -8.85 0.06 -18.88
C ASP A 427 -7.82 -1.04 -18.58
N ILE A 428 -7.26 -0.98 -17.37
CA ILE A 428 -6.43 -2.02 -16.77
C ILE A 428 -7.13 -2.46 -15.48
N CYS A 429 -7.46 -3.74 -15.37
CA CYS A 429 -8.23 -4.29 -14.26
C CYS A 429 -7.41 -5.30 -13.45
N ILE A 430 -7.68 -5.41 -12.16
CA ILE A 430 -7.20 -6.55 -11.35
C ILE A 430 -8.06 -7.77 -11.70
N ARG A 431 -7.45 -8.83 -12.24
CA ARG A 431 -8.14 -10.02 -12.77
C ARG A 431 -9.15 -10.61 -11.79
N SER A 432 -8.75 -10.73 -10.53
CA SER A 432 -9.55 -11.37 -9.48
C SER A 432 -10.82 -10.60 -9.11
N LYS A 433 -10.89 -9.30 -9.45
CA LYS A 433 -12.00 -8.37 -9.17
C LYS A 433 -12.50 -8.40 -7.71
N ARG A 434 -11.62 -8.81 -6.79
CA ARG A 434 -11.88 -8.88 -5.34
C ARG A 434 -11.99 -7.48 -4.77
N ILE A 435 -13.03 -7.28 -3.96
CA ILE A 435 -13.33 -6.01 -3.31
C ILE A 435 -12.64 -5.97 -1.94
N ARG A 436 -12.09 -4.81 -1.56
CA ARG A 436 -11.41 -4.62 -0.27
C ARG A 436 -12.44 -4.76 0.85
N ARG A 437 -12.14 -5.56 1.89
CA ARG A 437 -13.05 -5.73 3.05
C ARG A 437 -13.21 -4.38 3.77
N ARG A 438 -14.45 -3.97 4.05
CA ARG A 438 -14.79 -2.76 4.84
C ARG A 438 -15.93 -3.09 5.82
N PRO A 439 -15.88 -2.66 7.10
CA PRO A 439 -16.94 -2.94 8.08
C PRO A 439 -18.33 -2.50 7.62
N GLY A 440 -19.32 -3.38 7.72
CA GLY A 440 -20.70 -3.10 7.30
C GLY A 440 -20.96 -3.05 5.77
N GLN A 441 -19.93 -3.21 4.92
CA GLN A 441 -20.10 -3.16 3.47
C GLN A 441 -20.66 -4.48 2.91
N ILE A 442 -21.89 -4.47 2.41
CA ILE A 442 -22.50 -5.63 1.70
C ILE A 442 -22.30 -5.58 0.17
N THR A 443 -22.07 -4.39 -0.40
CA THR A 443 -22.01 -4.21 -1.86
C THR A 443 -20.85 -4.99 -2.47
N GLN A 444 -21.16 -5.68 -3.58
CA GLN A 444 -20.21 -6.42 -4.40
C GLN A 444 -19.90 -5.64 -5.71
N LYS A 445 -20.01 -4.31 -5.68
CA LYS A 445 -19.66 -3.43 -6.81
C LYS A 445 -18.94 -2.18 -6.32
N VAL A 446 -17.63 -2.31 -6.07
CA VAL A 446 -16.72 -1.19 -5.78
C VAL A 446 -15.66 -1.12 -6.89
N PRO A 447 -15.93 -0.47 -8.04
CA PRO A 447 -15.02 -0.46 -9.19
C PRO A 447 -13.63 0.10 -8.87
N LEU A 448 -13.54 1.05 -7.93
CA LEU A 448 -12.28 1.59 -7.42
C LEU A 448 -11.31 0.50 -6.96
N ASP A 449 -11.79 -0.62 -6.42
CA ASP A 449 -10.95 -1.69 -5.89
C ASP A 449 -10.30 -2.56 -7.00
N TYR A 450 -10.78 -2.49 -8.25
CA TYR A 450 -10.34 -3.40 -9.32
C TYR A 450 -10.26 -2.83 -10.76
N SER A 451 -10.72 -1.60 -11.02
CA SER A 451 -10.58 -0.87 -12.30
C SER A 451 -9.64 0.32 -12.10
N LEU A 452 -8.53 0.36 -12.85
CA LEU A 452 -7.52 1.40 -12.68
C LEU A 452 -8.12 2.77 -13.04
N ARG A 453 -8.87 2.85 -14.15
CA ARG A 453 -9.65 4.03 -14.53
C ARG A 453 -10.51 4.55 -13.37
N SER A 454 -11.27 3.68 -12.72
CA SER A 454 -12.16 4.04 -11.60
C SER A 454 -11.42 4.55 -10.36
N TYR A 455 -10.19 4.08 -10.12
CA TYR A 455 -9.33 4.59 -9.05
C TYR A 455 -8.70 5.94 -9.41
N LEU A 456 -8.18 6.08 -10.63
CA LEU A 456 -7.51 7.29 -11.10
C LEU A 456 -8.47 8.46 -11.38
N GLU A 457 -9.79 8.22 -11.43
CA GLU A 457 -10.79 9.29 -11.34
C GLU A 457 -10.66 10.10 -10.04
N VAL A 458 -10.31 9.46 -8.92
CA VAL A 458 -10.41 10.06 -7.57
C VAL A 458 -9.10 10.03 -6.78
N ILE A 459 -8.00 9.55 -7.37
CA ILE A 459 -6.68 9.40 -6.73
C ILE A 459 -6.11 10.70 -6.13
N PHE A 460 -6.47 11.86 -6.72
CA PHE A 460 -6.08 13.19 -6.25
C PHE A 460 -7.30 14.03 -5.85
N LEU A 461 -7.18 14.79 -4.75
CA LEU A 461 -8.19 15.72 -4.26
C LEU A 461 -8.39 16.90 -5.23
N GLU A 462 -7.26 17.47 -5.67
CA GLU A 462 -7.20 18.43 -6.78
C GLU A 462 -6.42 17.83 -7.96
N PRO A 463 -7.09 17.11 -8.89
CA PRO A 463 -6.43 16.58 -10.07
C PRO A 463 -5.98 17.72 -10.99
N ARG A 464 -4.69 17.79 -11.32
CA ARG A 464 -4.08 18.79 -12.22
C ARG A 464 -3.41 18.15 -13.44
N MET A 465 -2.63 17.08 -13.25
CA MET A 465 -2.08 16.24 -14.33
C MET A 465 -3.20 15.56 -15.14
N LYS A 466 -3.08 15.50 -16.49
CA LYS A 466 -3.95 14.67 -17.34
C LYS A 466 -3.46 13.21 -17.28
N ILE A 467 -4.33 12.25 -17.00
CA ILE A 467 -3.95 10.82 -16.94
C ILE A 467 -4.71 10.05 -18.02
N TYR A 468 -4.00 9.26 -18.82
CA TYR A 468 -4.56 8.40 -19.87
C TYR A 468 -4.33 6.93 -19.49
N VAL A 469 -5.39 6.12 -19.50
CA VAL A 469 -5.32 4.66 -19.30
C VAL A 469 -5.71 3.98 -20.61
N GLN A 470 -4.85 3.10 -21.12
CA GLN A 470 -5.00 2.44 -22.43
C GLN A 470 -5.38 3.43 -23.54
N ASN A 471 -4.56 4.48 -23.68
CA ASN A 471 -4.70 5.60 -24.63
C ASN A 471 -5.96 6.46 -24.48
N SER A 472 -6.81 6.21 -23.47
CA SER A 472 -8.07 6.94 -23.25
C SER A 472 -8.00 7.78 -21.97
N LEU A 473 -8.30 9.08 -22.07
CA LEU A 473 -8.28 10.05 -20.96
C LEU A 473 -9.18 9.57 -19.80
N VAL A 474 -8.68 9.64 -18.57
CA VAL A 474 -9.45 9.43 -17.35
C VAL A 474 -10.14 10.74 -16.97
N LYS A 475 -11.47 10.71 -16.78
CA LYS A 475 -12.26 11.89 -16.40
C LYS A 475 -12.19 12.12 -14.88
N SER A 476 -11.10 12.72 -14.41
CA SER A 476 -10.88 12.97 -12.98
C SER A 476 -12.03 13.75 -12.31
N ARG A 477 -12.49 13.23 -11.17
CA ARG A 477 -13.66 13.68 -10.41
C ARG A 477 -13.20 14.27 -9.06
N PRO A 478 -13.13 15.61 -8.89
CA PRO A 478 -12.83 16.23 -7.61
C PRO A 478 -14.00 15.99 -6.63
N LEU A 479 -13.91 14.91 -5.83
CA LEU A 479 -15.07 14.33 -5.15
C LEU A 479 -15.91 15.34 -4.36
N ALA A 480 -15.29 16.21 -3.56
CA ALA A 480 -15.96 17.22 -2.74
C ALA A 480 -16.82 18.21 -3.56
N LYS A 481 -16.44 18.48 -4.82
CA LYS A 481 -17.17 19.36 -5.76
C LYS A 481 -18.26 18.61 -6.54
N SER A 482 -18.40 17.29 -6.37
CA SER A 482 -19.31 16.41 -7.14
C SER A 482 -20.50 15.88 -6.33
N LEU A 483 -20.75 16.46 -5.15
CA LEU A 483 -21.78 16.01 -4.21
C LEU A 483 -23.06 16.87 -4.27
N ASN A 484 -24.16 16.29 -3.81
CA ASN A 484 -25.47 16.90 -3.63
C ASN A 484 -25.75 17.13 -2.13
N LYS A 485 -26.41 18.24 -1.79
CA LYS A 485 -26.69 18.70 -0.41
C LYS A 485 -25.43 18.84 0.45
N THR A 486 -24.37 19.33 -0.17
CA THR A 486 -23.04 19.47 0.42
C THR A 486 -23.10 20.24 1.75
N SER A 487 -22.36 19.75 2.76
CA SER A 487 -22.21 20.39 4.07
C SER A 487 -20.74 20.37 4.45
N ILE A 488 -20.13 21.57 4.53
CA ILE A 488 -18.74 21.75 4.94
C ILE A 488 -18.70 21.89 6.46
N ILE A 489 -18.17 20.88 7.14
CA ILE A 489 -18.05 20.80 8.60
C ILE A 489 -16.61 21.08 8.99
N LYS A 490 -16.40 22.12 9.78
CA LYS A 490 -15.10 22.43 10.40
C LYS A 490 -15.05 21.91 11.82
N GLY A 491 -13.86 21.50 12.26
CA GLY A 491 -13.61 21.09 13.63
C GLY A 491 -12.13 21.22 14.00
N GLU A 492 -11.83 20.78 15.20
CA GLU A 492 -10.48 20.74 15.76
C GLU A 492 -10.26 19.34 16.35
N ILE A 493 -9.15 18.70 15.98
CA ILE A 493 -8.72 17.41 16.51
C ILE A 493 -7.28 17.59 16.97
N MET A 494 -7.02 17.31 18.25
CA MET A 494 -5.67 17.45 18.84
C MET A 494 -5.02 18.84 18.60
N LYS A 495 -5.82 19.92 18.69
CA LYS A 495 -5.44 21.32 18.40
C LYS A 495 -5.13 21.64 16.92
N LYS A 496 -5.34 20.68 16.01
CA LYS A 496 -5.19 20.87 14.57
C LYS A 496 -6.57 21.05 13.93
N SER A 497 -6.70 22.06 13.06
CA SER A 497 -7.95 22.35 12.35
C SER A 497 -8.22 21.28 11.28
N VAL A 498 -9.46 20.79 11.21
CA VAL A 498 -9.90 19.84 10.17
C VAL A 498 -11.14 20.34 9.45
N GLN A 499 -11.29 19.97 8.18
CA GLN A 499 -12.47 20.28 7.37
C GLN A 499 -12.95 19.04 6.62
N LEU A 500 -14.15 18.59 6.96
CA LEU A 500 -14.86 17.50 6.29
C LEU A 500 -15.94 18.07 5.37
N THR A 501 -15.94 17.68 4.11
CA THR A 501 -17.04 17.93 3.19
C THR A 501 -17.90 16.67 3.09
N LEU A 502 -19.12 16.70 3.64
CA LEU A 502 -20.11 15.63 3.48
C LEU A 502 -21.13 16.00 2.40
N GLY A 503 -21.65 14.99 1.70
CA GLY A 503 -22.71 15.15 0.71
C GLY A 503 -23.17 13.81 0.16
N ARG A 504 -24.05 13.80 -0.83
CA ARG A 504 -24.61 12.59 -1.44
C ARG A 504 -24.27 12.51 -2.92
N SER A 505 -23.97 11.33 -3.45
CA SER A 505 -23.67 11.12 -4.88
C SER A 505 -24.63 10.14 -5.52
N GLN A 506 -25.12 10.46 -6.71
CA GLN A 506 -25.98 9.55 -7.50
C GLN A 506 -25.30 8.23 -7.81
N LEU A 507 -24.04 8.28 -8.27
CA LEU A 507 -23.27 7.10 -8.68
C LEU A 507 -23.09 6.12 -7.52
N GLU A 508 -22.73 6.65 -6.36
CA GLU A 508 -22.49 5.85 -5.17
C GLU A 508 -23.81 5.34 -4.55
N TRP A 509 -24.90 6.11 -4.65
CA TRP A 509 -26.24 5.66 -4.29
C TRP A 509 -26.70 4.46 -5.14
N GLU A 510 -26.45 4.49 -6.45
CA GLU A 510 -26.77 3.40 -7.39
C GLU A 510 -25.93 2.15 -7.12
N GLN A 511 -24.63 2.31 -6.85
CA GLN A 511 -23.70 1.21 -6.54
C GLN A 511 -23.82 0.66 -5.09
N MET A 512 -24.66 1.28 -4.26
CA MET A 512 -24.78 1.01 -2.82
C MET A 512 -23.49 1.30 -2.01
N ASN A 513 -22.62 2.15 -2.55
CA ASN A 513 -21.39 2.61 -1.91
C ASN A 513 -21.70 3.73 -0.89
N SER A 514 -20.82 3.90 0.09
CA SER A 514 -20.82 5.04 1.04
C SER A 514 -19.62 4.98 1.98
N GLY A 515 -19.17 6.14 2.46
CA GLY A 515 -18.06 6.27 3.40
C GLY A 515 -17.19 7.51 3.13
N ILE A 516 -16.13 7.67 3.91
CA ILE A 516 -15.21 8.80 3.86
C ILE A 516 -14.02 8.48 2.93
N PHE A 517 -13.53 9.49 2.23
CA PHE A 517 -12.29 9.48 1.46
C PHE A 517 -11.27 10.35 2.17
N LEU A 518 -10.15 9.76 2.59
CA LEU A 518 -9.09 10.39 3.35
C LEU A 518 -7.90 10.67 2.43
N TYR A 519 -7.57 11.94 2.26
CA TYR A 519 -6.45 12.42 1.45
C TYR A 519 -5.29 12.91 2.33
N TRP A 520 -4.06 12.77 1.85
CA TRP A 520 -2.83 13.24 2.49
C TRP A 520 -1.90 13.78 1.40
N HIS A 521 -1.40 15.01 1.53
CA HIS A 521 -0.85 15.84 0.43
C HIS A 521 -1.74 15.86 -0.83
N GLY A 522 -3.07 15.89 -0.64
CA GLY A 522 -4.05 15.78 -1.71
C GLY A 522 -4.07 14.45 -2.46
N ARG A 523 -3.46 13.38 -1.92
CA ARG A 523 -3.37 12.02 -2.49
C ARG A 523 -4.19 11.03 -1.65
N LEU A 524 -5.02 10.21 -2.29
CA LEU A 524 -6.00 9.32 -1.66
C LEU A 524 -5.37 8.12 -0.91
N ILE A 525 -5.43 8.12 0.42
CA ILE A 525 -4.90 7.01 1.25
C ILE A 525 -5.97 5.94 1.48
N GLU A 526 -7.18 6.34 1.88
CA GLU A 526 -8.29 5.43 2.15
C GLU A 526 -9.58 5.88 1.45
N ALA A 527 -10.29 4.92 0.85
CA ALA A 527 -11.53 5.13 0.11
C ALA A 527 -12.69 4.32 0.72
N TYR A 528 -13.86 4.96 0.83
CA TYR A 528 -15.07 4.43 1.47
C TYR A 528 -14.87 3.97 2.94
N LYS A 529 -14.03 4.65 3.72
CA LYS A 529 -13.87 4.39 5.15
C LYS A 529 -15.23 4.54 5.86
N ARG A 530 -15.71 3.48 6.48
CA ARG A 530 -17.02 3.43 7.16
C ARG A 530 -16.84 3.94 8.59
N VAL A 531 -17.68 4.89 9.01
CA VAL A 531 -17.60 5.57 10.34
C VAL A 531 -19.00 5.74 10.92
N GLY A 532 -19.11 5.89 12.25
CA GLY A 532 -20.41 6.09 12.93
C GLY A 532 -21.41 4.97 12.62
N GLY A 533 -22.68 5.32 12.46
CA GLY A 533 -23.77 4.38 12.14
C GLY A 533 -23.55 3.55 10.88
N MET A 534 -22.71 4.01 9.93
CA MET A 534 -22.35 3.24 8.73
C MET A 534 -21.57 1.94 9.04
N VAL A 535 -20.88 1.86 10.19
CA VAL A 535 -20.11 0.65 10.57
C VAL A 535 -21.05 -0.54 10.86
N HIS A 536 -22.22 -0.26 11.45
CA HIS A 536 -23.11 -1.29 11.99
C HIS A 536 -24.27 -1.66 11.07
N ASN A 537 -24.63 -0.82 10.10
CA ASN A 537 -25.71 -1.08 9.15
C ASN A 537 -25.29 -0.68 7.72
N ALA A 538 -25.49 -1.60 6.78
CA ALA A 538 -25.15 -1.44 5.38
C ALA A 538 -25.87 -0.25 4.70
N ASP A 539 -27.19 -0.13 4.93
CA ASP A 539 -28.05 0.88 4.29
C ASP A 539 -27.94 2.27 4.95
N ILE A 540 -27.47 2.36 6.20
CA ILE A 540 -27.22 3.65 6.86
C ILE A 540 -26.14 4.40 6.07
N GLY A 541 -26.46 5.63 5.70
CA GLY A 541 -25.58 6.49 4.93
C GLY A 541 -25.36 6.06 3.47
N ARG A 542 -26.13 5.10 2.91
CA ARG A 542 -26.02 4.72 1.49
C ARG A 542 -25.99 5.96 0.57
N GLY A 543 -25.03 5.99 -0.35
CA GLY A 543 -24.78 7.09 -1.28
C GLY A 543 -24.21 8.37 -0.66
N VAL A 544 -23.99 8.42 0.66
CA VAL A 544 -23.31 9.54 1.33
C VAL A 544 -21.80 9.33 1.29
N ILE A 545 -21.10 10.40 0.93
CA ILE A 545 -19.66 10.44 0.76
C ILE A 545 -19.12 11.60 1.61
N GLY A 546 -18.08 11.30 2.39
CA GLY A 546 -17.26 12.32 3.03
C GLY A 546 -15.93 12.49 2.29
N VAL A 547 -15.40 13.70 2.26
CA VAL A 547 -14.08 14.02 1.73
C VAL A 547 -13.34 14.90 2.73
N ILE A 548 -12.14 14.48 3.11
CA ILE A 548 -11.28 15.20 4.06
C ILE A 548 -9.82 15.07 3.61
N ASP A 549 -9.08 16.17 3.69
CA ASP A 549 -7.61 16.12 3.70
C ASP A 549 -7.13 16.12 5.15
N VAL A 550 -6.25 15.19 5.49
CA VAL A 550 -5.73 14.94 6.85
C VAL A 550 -4.24 15.24 6.96
N THR A 551 -3.65 15.94 5.97
CA THR A 551 -2.20 16.28 5.92
C THR A 551 -1.69 16.86 7.23
N ASP A 552 -2.27 17.97 7.70
CA ASP A 552 -1.82 18.66 8.91
C ASP A 552 -1.95 17.77 10.15
N LEU A 553 -3.02 16.96 10.20
CA LEU A 553 -3.32 16.07 11.32
C LEU A 553 -2.32 14.91 11.41
N MET A 554 -2.04 14.25 10.27
CA MET A 554 -1.28 13.00 10.18
C MET A 554 0.23 13.19 9.92
N ASN A 555 0.71 14.44 9.98
CA ASN A 555 2.12 14.84 9.92
C ASN A 555 2.44 15.68 11.18
N ASP A 556 3.48 15.33 11.93
CA ASP A 556 3.93 16.11 13.10
C ASP A 556 5.46 16.26 13.12
N GLY A 557 5.94 17.23 12.33
CA GLY A 557 7.35 17.61 12.22
C GLY A 557 8.22 16.55 11.51
N LYS A 558 8.49 15.44 12.18
CA LYS A 558 9.23 14.28 11.64
C LYS A 558 8.40 13.01 11.56
N ASP A 559 7.36 12.90 12.38
CA ASP A 559 6.56 11.70 12.48
C ASP A 559 5.37 11.76 11.50
N VAL A 560 5.17 10.66 10.76
CA VAL A 560 4.17 10.52 9.71
C VAL A 560 3.41 9.22 9.96
N TRP A 561 2.11 9.32 10.24
CA TRP A 561 1.26 8.15 10.59
C TRP A 561 0.60 7.49 9.38
N VAL A 562 1.13 7.70 8.18
CA VAL A 562 0.73 6.97 6.96
C VAL A 562 1.58 5.69 6.85
N HIS A 563 1.01 4.59 6.34
CA HIS A 563 1.80 3.40 6.01
C HIS A 563 2.73 3.63 4.81
N ASN A 564 3.82 2.84 4.73
CA ASN A 564 4.83 2.93 3.67
C ASN A 564 4.31 2.54 2.28
N ASP A 565 3.16 1.86 2.20
CA ASP A 565 2.43 1.52 0.97
C ASP A 565 1.42 2.60 0.54
N LYS A 566 1.18 3.61 1.40
CA LYS A 566 0.16 4.66 1.27
C LYS A 566 -1.29 4.15 1.11
N GLN A 567 -1.62 2.96 1.62
CA GLN A 567 -2.97 2.35 1.51
C GLN A 567 -3.80 2.37 2.79
N GLY A 568 -3.26 2.97 3.86
CA GLY A 568 -3.90 3.14 5.16
C GLY A 568 -3.04 3.97 6.12
N PHE A 569 -3.56 4.18 7.33
CA PHE A 569 -2.87 4.87 8.42
C PHE A 569 -2.47 3.91 9.55
N GLN A 570 -1.40 4.24 10.25
CA GLN A 570 -0.93 3.53 11.44
C GLN A 570 -1.94 3.69 12.58
N ASP A 571 -2.17 2.62 13.34
CA ASP A 571 -3.01 2.64 14.54
C ASP A 571 -2.38 3.56 15.60
N CYS A 572 -3.04 4.69 15.89
CA CYS A 572 -2.58 5.70 16.83
C CYS A 572 -3.75 6.54 17.37
N GLU A 573 -3.52 7.20 18.52
CA GLU A 573 -4.54 8.04 19.18
C GLU A 573 -5.09 9.16 18.27
N VAL A 574 -4.27 9.68 17.36
CA VAL A 574 -4.66 10.73 16.40
C VAL A 574 -5.65 10.19 15.36
N TYR A 575 -5.41 8.97 14.85
CA TYR A 575 -6.31 8.31 13.89
C TYR A 575 -7.61 7.85 14.55
N ALA A 576 -7.56 7.25 15.75
CA ALA A 576 -8.76 6.87 16.49
C ALA A 576 -9.69 8.08 16.77
N LYS A 577 -9.13 9.21 17.21
CA LYS A 577 -9.89 10.47 17.40
C LYS A 577 -10.43 11.06 16.09
N LEU A 578 -9.76 10.80 14.96
CA LEU A 578 -10.29 11.14 13.64
C LEU A 578 -11.49 10.26 13.29
N GLU A 579 -11.43 8.94 13.51
CA GLU A 579 -12.56 8.04 13.27
C GLU A 579 -13.79 8.40 14.11
N ASP A 580 -13.62 8.65 15.42
CA ASP A 580 -14.68 9.09 16.32
C ASP A 580 -15.33 10.40 15.84
N TRP A 581 -14.50 11.41 15.52
CA TRP A 581 -14.98 12.71 15.05
C TRP A 581 -15.69 12.61 13.70
N LEU A 582 -15.13 11.85 12.75
CA LEU A 582 -15.77 11.57 11.45
C LEU A 582 -17.11 10.84 11.63
N GLY A 583 -17.19 9.88 12.57
CA GLY A 583 -18.41 9.18 12.92
C GLY A 583 -19.50 10.13 13.41
N HIS A 584 -19.22 10.88 14.48
CA HIS A 584 -20.16 11.84 15.05
C HIS A 584 -20.64 12.89 14.03
N ARG A 585 -19.74 13.46 13.20
CA ARG A 585 -20.13 14.44 12.18
C ARG A 585 -20.89 13.83 11.01
N THR A 586 -20.65 12.56 10.69
CA THR A 586 -21.43 11.83 9.70
C THR A 586 -22.84 11.56 10.20
N ASP A 587 -22.99 11.08 11.43
CA ASP A 587 -24.30 10.78 12.01
C ASP A 587 -25.14 12.06 12.22
N GLU A 588 -24.55 13.16 12.71
CA GLU A 588 -25.21 14.49 12.77
C GLU A 588 -25.74 14.96 11.40
N TYR A 589 -24.99 14.70 10.32
CA TYR A 589 -25.40 15.01 8.96
C TYR A 589 -26.51 14.06 8.47
N LEU A 590 -26.44 12.77 8.81
CA LEU A 590 -27.45 11.78 8.43
C LEU A 590 -28.82 12.10 9.06
N ASP A 591 -28.84 12.34 10.37
CA ASP A 591 -30.04 12.71 11.13
C ASP A 591 -30.73 13.94 10.50
N LYS A 592 -29.94 15.00 10.27
CA LYS A 592 -30.40 16.28 9.72
C LYS A 592 -30.96 16.17 8.30
N HIS A 593 -30.39 15.31 7.45
CA HIS A 593 -30.70 15.31 6.01
C HIS A 593 -31.55 14.12 5.53
N PHE A 594 -31.67 13.05 6.31
CA PHE A 594 -32.38 11.82 5.90
C PHE A 594 -33.39 11.24 6.90
N ASP A 595 -33.34 11.54 8.21
CA ASP A 595 -34.22 10.91 9.21
C ASP A 595 -35.70 11.38 9.18
N SER A 596 -36.04 12.22 8.22
CA SER A 596 -37.45 12.43 7.84
C SER A 596 -37.98 11.22 7.07
N LEU A 597 -38.78 10.37 7.73
CA LEU A 597 -39.51 9.20 7.20
C LEU A 597 -40.51 9.51 6.06
N ARG A 598 -40.00 10.06 4.95
CA ARG A 598 -40.71 10.31 3.71
C ARG A 598 -40.16 9.39 2.63
N VAL A 599 -40.62 8.14 2.64
CA VAL A 599 -40.40 7.17 1.56
C VAL A 599 -41.16 7.60 0.30
N LYS A 600 -40.69 8.67 -0.33
CA LYS A 600 -41.07 9.03 -1.69
C LYS A 600 -40.45 7.99 -2.62
N LYS A 601 -41.26 7.08 -3.15
CA LYS A 601 -40.97 6.41 -4.42
C LYS A 601 -40.95 7.46 -5.53
N CYS A 602 -39.79 8.07 -5.71
CA CYS A 602 -39.48 8.97 -6.82
C CYS A 602 -38.10 8.58 -7.35
N ASN A 603 -37.92 8.66 -8.67
CA ASN A 603 -36.61 8.51 -9.31
C ASN A 603 -35.80 9.79 -9.06
N ALA A 604 -35.36 9.98 -7.82
CA ALA A 604 -34.61 11.16 -7.40
C ALA A 604 -33.20 11.11 -7.97
N SER A 605 -32.88 12.07 -8.85
CA SER A 605 -31.52 12.27 -9.37
C SER A 605 -30.76 13.22 -8.44
N TYR A 606 -29.76 12.69 -7.74
CA TYR A 606 -28.84 13.46 -6.88
C TYR A 606 -27.73 14.08 -7.75
N LYS A 607 -28.09 15.07 -8.57
CA LYS A 607 -27.11 15.89 -9.31
C LYS A 607 -26.21 16.67 -8.34
N PRO A 608 -24.93 16.93 -8.69
CA PRO A 608 -24.08 17.84 -7.93
C PRO A 608 -24.76 19.19 -7.65
N ASP A 609 -24.41 19.84 -6.55
CA ASP A 609 -24.93 21.17 -6.23
C ASP A 609 -24.42 22.24 -7.23
N ASP A 610 -23.20 22.07 -7.71
CA ASP A 610 -22.56 22.80 -8.83
C ASP A 610 -22.04 21.80 -9.87
N GLU A 611 -22.22 22.07 -11.17
CA GLU A 611 -21.56 21.31 -12.23
C GLU A 611 -20.18 21.95 -12.55
N TRP A 612 -19.11 21.16 -12.43
CA TRP A 612 -17.73 21.63 -12.57
C TRP A 612 -17.02 21.02 -13.79
N VAL A 613 -16.17 21.82 -14.45
CA VAL A 613 -15.28 21.37 -15.54
C VAL A 613 -13.84 21.86 -15.33
N GLN A 614 -12.85 21.11 -15.81
CA GLN A 614 -11.46 21.53 -15.84
C GLN A 614 -11.07 22.05 -17.23
N CYS A 615 -10.31 23.14 -17.30
CA CYS A 615 -9.75 23.62 -18.55
C CYS A 615 -8.52 22.81 -19.00
N ASP A 616 -8.51 22.31 -20.23
CA ASP A 616 -7.40 21.55 -20.79
C ASP A 616 -6.13 22.37 -21.04
N LYS A 617 -6.24 23.70 -21.21
CA LYS A 617 -5.08 24.60 -21.38
C LYS A 617 -4.47 25.06 -20.06
N CYS A 618 -5.28 25.53 -19.10
CA CYS A 618 -4.77 26.15 -17.87
C CYS A 618 -4.97 25.31 -16.61
N ARG A 619 -5.57 24.11 -16.74
CA ARG A 619 -5.82 23.13 -15.66
C ARG A 619 -6.61 23.65 -14.46
N LYS A 620 -7.19 24.87 -14.59
CA LYS A 620 -8.10 25.48 -13.61
C LYS A 620 -9.50 24.89 -13.68
N TRP A 621 -10.15 24.80 -12.53
CA TRP A 621 -11.56 24.39 -12.41
C TRP A 621 -12.52 25.58 -12.58
N ARG A 622 -13.65 25.32 -13.26
CA ARG A 622 -14.69 26.29 -13.63
C ARG A 622 -16.08 25.74 -13.29
N ILE A 623 -16.96 26.62 -12.84
CA ILE A 623 -18.39 26.32 -12.62
C ILE A 623 -19.13 26.50 -13.96
N LEU A 624 -19.98 25.55 -14.32
CA LEU A 624 -20.90 25.63 -15.46
C LEU A 624 -22.18 26.35 -15.06
N SER A 625 -22.77 27.12 -15.97
CA SER A 625 -24.05 27.79 -15.70
C SER A 625 -25.22 26.79 -15.61
N SER A 626 -26.24 27.15 -14.83
CA SER A 626 -27.40 26.31 -14.52
C SER A 626 -28.10 25.79 -15.78
N GLY A 627 -28.02 24.48 -16.02
CA GLY A 627 -28.64 23.80 -17.17
C GLY A 627 -27.65 23.01 -18.03
N TYR A 628 -26.35 23.31 -17.96
CA TYR A 628 -25.30 22.51 -18.61
C TYR A 628 -24.93 21.29 -17.74
N ASP A 629 -24.53 20.20 -18.39
CA ASP A 629 -24.10 18.94 -17.75
C ASP A 629 -22.68 18.63 -18.22
N SER A 630 -21.76 18.43 -17.28
CA SER A 630 -20.33 18.18 -17.55
C SER A 630 -20.08 16.95 -18.44
N LYS A 631 -21.03 16.00 -18.51
CA LYS A 631 -20.92 14.81 -19.37
C LYS A 631 -21.15 15.10 -20.86
N ASN A 632 -21.91 16.17 -21.16
CA ASN A 632 -22.26 16.57 -22.53
C ASN A 632 -21.22 17.51 -23.15
N LEU A 633 -20.17 17.88 -22.41
CA LEU A 633 -19.03 18.64 -22.94
C LEU A 633 -18.07 17.73 -23.73
N PRO A 634 -17.34 18.28 -24.72
CA PRO A 634 -16.30 17.57 -25.44
C PRO A 634 -15.20 17.02 -24.52
N LEU A 635 -14.46 16.02 -25.00
CA LEU A 635 -13.37 15.36 -24.26
C LEU A 635 -12.22 16.30 -23.90
N GLU A 636 -12.00 17.34 -24.71
CA GLU A 636 -11.15 18.48 -24.35
C GLU A 636 -12.03 19.74 -24.29
N TRP A 637 -11.91 20.51 -23.22
CA TRP A 637 -12.67 21.73 -22.99
C TRP A 637 -11.76 22.87 -22.51
N PHE A 638 -11.96 24.07 -23.06
CA PHE A 638 -11.13 25.23 -22.79
C PHE A 638 -11.97 26.40 -22.26
N CYS A 639 -11.39 27.27 -21.41
CA CYS A 639 -12.13 28.38 -20.80
C CYS A 639 -12.90 29.27 -21.81
N TYR A 640 -12.37 29.46 -23.02
CA TYR A 640 -13.02 30.29 -24.04
C TYR A 640 -14.25 29.63 -24.67
N MET A 641 -14.53 28.37 -24.38
CA MET A 641 -15.67 27.63 -24.91
C MET A 641 -16.93 27.85 -24.06
N PRO A 642 -18.13 27.70 -24.66
CA PRO A 642 -19.37 27.60 -23.89
C PRO A 642 -19.32 26.46 -22.86
N PRO A 643 -19.99 26.61 -21.70
CA PRO A 643 -20.77 27.78 -21.29
C PRO A 643 -19.97 28.88 -20.56
N PHE A 644 -18.67 28.69 -20.28
CA PHE A 644 -17.88 29.64 -19.48
C PHE A 644 -17.46 30.88 -20.28
N CYS A 645 -17.10 30.72 -21.56
CA CYS A 645 -16.74 31.80 -22.49
C CYS A 645 -15.71 32.82 -21.95
N GLY A 646 -14.84 32.37 -21.04
CA GLY A 646 -13.93 33.20 -20.26
C GLY A 646 -12.45 33.00 -20.60
N LYS A 647 -11.59 33.72 -19.89
CA LYS A 647 -10.15 33.73 -20.12
C LYS A 647 -9.41 32.74 -19.20
N CYS A 648 -8.23 32.27 -19.62
CA CYS A 648 -7.42 31.33 -18.83
C CYS A 648 -6.78 32.01 -17.61
N GLU A 649 -6.55 33.30 -17.75
CA GLU A 649 -5.90 34.21 -16.81
C GLU A 649 -6.77 34.40 -15.56
N ASN A 650 -8.10 34.42 -15.72
CA ASN A 650 -9.09 34.54 -14.63
C ASN A 650 -8.75 33.60 -13.45
N PRO A 651 -8.85 34.07 -12.19
CA PRO A 651 -8.58 33.24 -11.00
C PRO A 651 -9.49 32.00 -10.96
N GLU A 652 -9.06 30.93 -10.29
CA GLU A 652 -9.90 29.75 -10.09
C GLU A 652 -11.07 30.07 -9.15
N GLN A 653 -12.25 29.53 -9.45
CA GLN A 653 -13.42 29.67 -8.59
C GLN A 653 -13.27 28.73 -7.39
N GLN A 654 -13.47 29.26 -6.19
CA GLN A 654 -13.64 28.43 -4.99
C GLN A 654 -15.12 28.02 -4.88
N GLN A 655 -15.39 26.86 -4.27
CA GLN A 655 -16.74 26.45 -3.92
C GLN A 655 -17.25 27.35 -2.77
N ASP A 656 -18.46 27.88 -2.89
CA ASP A 656 -18.93 28.92 -1.98
C ASP A 656 -19.18 28.40 -0.57
N ARG A 657 -18.90 29.26 0.42
CA ARG A 657 -18.69 28.86 1.81
C ARG A 657 -19.94 29.07 2.65
N ASP A 658 -20.98 28.27 2.43
CA ASP A 658 -22.17 28.22 3.29
C ASP A 658 -21.83 27.59 4.66
N VAL A 659 -21.27 28.42 5.54
CA VAL A 659 -20.90 28.05 6.92
C VAL A 659 -22.17 27.89 7.76
N ILE A 660 -22.61 26.64 7.92
CA ILE A 660 -23.72 26.29 8.82
C ILE A 660 -23.24 26.40 10.28
N THR A 661 -23.23 27.63 10.79
CA THR A 661 -22.91 27.94 12.19
C THR A 661 -24.01 27.37 13.08
N VAL A 662 -23.74 26.26 13.75
CA VAL A 662 -24.67 25.64 14.73
C VAL A 662 -24.64 26.46 16.03
N GLY A 663 -25.31 27.62 15.99
CA GLY A 663 -25.47 28.52 17.13
C GLY A 663 -26.33 27.89 18.24
N ALA A 664 -25.93 28.11 19.49
CA ALA A 664 -26.54 27.46 20.65
C ALA A 664 -27.98 27.92 20.97
N LYS A 665 -28.71 27.05 21.68
CA LYS A 665 -30.10 27.25 22.16
C LYS A 665 -30.30 28.61 22.86
N ARG A 666 -31.24 29.40 22.34
CA ARG A 666 -32.05 30.46 22.99
C ARG A 666 -33.17 30.80 22.00
N SER A 667 -34.40 31.15 22.33
CA SER A 667 -35.22 31.14 23.55
C SER A 667 -36.53 31.79 23.09
N ARG A 668 -37.68 31.19 23.42
CA ARG A 668 -39.02 31.62 22.99
C ARG A 668 -39.31 33.12 23.25
N CYS A 669 -39.78 33.84 22.23
CA CYS A 669 -40.57 35.07 22.41
C CYS A 669 -41.60 35.19 21.27
N ASP A 670 -42.83 35.56 21.61
CA ASP A 670 -43.92 35.81 20.66
C ASP A 670 -44.07 37.32 20.43
N SER A 671 -44.03 37.78 19.19
CA SER A 671 -44.58 39.09 18.80
C SER A 671 -45.01 39.08 17.33
N LYS A 672 -46.09 39.80 17.03
CA LYS A 672 -46.68 39.92 15.68
C LYS A 672 -46.05 41.12 14.97
N GLU A 673 -45.96 41.07 13.64
CA GLU A 673 -46.74 41.98 12.77
C GLU A 673 -46.61 41.66 11.28
N LYS A 674 -47.52 42.22 10.48
CA LYS A 674 -47.50 42.24 9.01
C LYS A 674 -47.67 43.68 8.54
N PRO A 675 -46.88 44.13 7.55
CA PRO A 675 -47.37 45.02 6.51
C PRO A 675 -47.85 44.21 5.29
N ALA A 676 -48.54 44.86 4.36
CA ALA A 676 -49.04 44.25 3.13
C ALA A 676 -48.79 45.14 1.90
N LEU A 677 -48.71 44.50 0.74
CA LEU A 677 -49.03 45.00 -0.61
C LEU A 677 -48.53 46.40 -1.03
N LYS A 678 -47.73 46.40 -2.10
CA LYS A 678 -48.12 47.10 -3.34
C LYS A 678 -47.83 46.22 -4.54
N ASP A 679 -48.80 46.13 -5.44
CA ASP A 679 -48.64 45.66 -6.81
C ASP A 679 -48.21 46.83 -7.71
N ASP A 680 -47.66 46.54 -8.88
CA ASP A 680 -47.88 47.29 -10.12
C ASP A 680 -47.74 46.32 -11.32
N SER A 681 -48.46 46.59 -12.41
CA SER A 681 -48.62 45.74 -13.60
C SER A 681 -47.60 46.10 -14.72
N ASP A 682 -47.57 45.55 -15.94
CA ASP A 682 -48.44 44.64 -16.73
C ASP A 682 -47.56 43.97 -17.84
N CYS A 683 -47.96 43.17 -18.84
CA CYS A 683 -49.26 42.66 -19.35
C CYS A 683 -49.04 41.39 -20.19
N SER A 684 -50.12 40.64 -20.50
CA SER A 684 -50.34 39.82 -21.72
C SER A 684 -49.41 38.62 -22.06
N SER A 685 -49.88 37.48 -22.61
CA SER A 685 -51.26 37.00 -22.85
C SER A 685 -51.31 35.53 -23.27
N GLN A 686 -52.36 34.82 -22.84
CA GLN A 686 -52.97 33.61 -23.45
C GLN A 686 -52.12 32.30 -23.45
N THR A 687 -52.68 31.09 -23.48
CA THR A 687 -54.10 30.67 -23.63
C THR A 687 -54.48 29.57 -22.60
N GLN A 688 -55.77 29.28 -22.44
CA GLN A 688 -56.31 28.28 -21.51
C GLN A 688 -56.45 26.88 -22.15
N GLU A 689 -56.46 25.84 -21.32
CA GLU A 689 -57.50 24.81 -21.40
C GLU A 689 -57.78 24.21 -20.01
N GLU A 690 -59.02 23.79 -19.72
CA GLU A 690 -59.50 23.48 -18.36
C GLU A 690 -60.33 22.19 -18.34
N VAL A 691 -60.00 21.25 -17.43
CA VAL A 691 -60.84 20.06 -17.16
C VAL A 691 -61.04 19.84 -15.65
N VAL A 692 -62.14 20.43 -15.15
CA VAL A 692 -63.15 19.86 -14.23
C VAL A 692 -62.69 18.96 -13.05
N ARG A 693 -63.08 19.39 -11.84
CA ARG A 693 -62.94 18.67 -10.55
C ARG A 693 -63.99 17.56 -10.39
N PRO A 694 -63.88 16.68 -9.38
CA PRO A 694 -64.60 17.01 -8.13
C PRO A 694 -63.82 16.67 -6.84
N ALA A 695 -64.21 17.33 -5.73
CA ALA A 695 -63.70 17.05 -4.39
C ALA A 695 -64.85 16.82 -3.41
N LEU A 696 -64.78 15.78 -2.57
CA LEU A 696 -65.80 15.49 -1.55
C LEU A 696 -65.23 15.05 -0.18
N LYS A 697 -65.31 15.99 0.78
CA LYS A 697 -65.64 15.83 2.21
C LYS A 697 -65.03 14.68 3.05
N ARG A 698 -64.19 15.10 4.00
CA ARG A 698 -64.23 14.81 5.46
C ARG A 698 -64.69 13.41 5.96
N LEU A 699 -63.88 12.85 6.86
CA LEU A 699 -64.36 12.47 8.21
C LEU A 699 -63.23 12.54 9.26
N LYS A 700 -63.56 12.45 10.56
CA LYS A 700 -62.67 12.72 11.71
C LYS A 700 -62.87 11.69 12.82
N ARG A 701 -61.77 11.41 13.55
CA ARG A 701 -61.67 10.70 14.86
C ARG A 701 -61.98 9.19 14.86
N GLY A 702 -61.21 8.45 15.66
CA GLY A 702 -61.40 7.03 15.95
C GLY A 702 -60.18 6.39 16.63
N GLN A 703 -59.93 6.70 17.91
CA GLN A 703 -59.08 5.85 18.77
C GLN A 703 -59.93 4.73 19.35
N LEU A 704 -59.43 3.48 19.41
CA LEU A 704 -59.69 2.54 20.53
C LEU A 704 -58.90 1.21 20.44
N LYS A 705 -58.11 0.97 21.49
CA LYS A 705 -57.69 -0.30 22.15
C LYS A 705 -57.48 -1.61 21.37
N LYS A 706 -56.31 -2.20 21.67
CA LYS A 706 -55.97 -3.63 21.79
C LYS A 706 -57.14 -4.65 21.72
N LYS A 707 -56.94 -5.73 20.97
CA LYS A 707 -57.28 -7.10 21.40
C LYS A 707 -56.14 -8.06 21.06
N VAL A 708 -55.86 -8.99 21.97
CA VAL A 708 -54.97 -10.14 21.76
C VAL A 708 -55.85 -11.35 21.50
N LYS A 709 -55.40 -12.27 20.63
CA LYS A 709 -55.73 -13.70 20.73
C LYS A 709 -54.71 -14.54 19.95
N GLU A 710 -54.32 -15.69 20.50
CA GLU A 710 -53.60 -16.74 19.78
C GLU A 710 -54.55 -17.55 18.86
N GLY A 711 -53.99 -18.41 18.01
CA GLY A 711 -54.78 -19.44 17.31
C GLY A 711 -54.20 -19.93 15.97
N SER A 712 -53.21 -20.82 16.05
CA SER A 712 -52.93 -21.93 15.12
C SER A 712 -53.66 -21.99 13.76
N LEU A 713 -52.89 -21.98 12.67
CA LEU A 713 -52.49 -23.21 11.97
C LEU A 713 -51.15 -23.01 11.26
#